data_AF-A0A518WF62-F1
#
_entry.id   AF-A0A518WF62-F1
#
_cell.length_a   1.000
_cell.length_b   1.000
_cell.length_c   1.000
_cell.angle_alpha   90.00
_cell.angle_beta   90.00
_cell.angle_gamma   90.00
#
_symmetry.space_group_name_H-M   'P 1'
#
loop_
_entity.id
_entity.type
_entity.pdbx_description
1 polymer ?
#
loop_
_entity_poly.entity_id
_entity_poly.type
_entity_poly.pdbx_seq_one_letter_code
_entity_poly.pdbx_strand_id
1 'polypeptide(L)'
;MTSRVTPARPRTGPRRWRRTTVGVVVALVAALTPTTLAAPAHAAPALLSQGRPATASSTEGTGFPASAAVDGNTGTRWSSAFSDPQWLQVDLGARATLSQVTLVWEAAHARAFQIQTSDNGTTWTTVWSTTTGTGGTQTVPVTGSGRYVRMYGTTRATGYGYSLWEFQVYGESGGTDPVEPTDPRNPNFGPNTFVFDPSTPTATIQSRLNTLFTQQETNQFGPQRYAVLFKPGTYTADVNLGFFTQVAGLGMSPDDVNLNGHVRVEADWFGGNATQNFWRAAENLSVTLPAGVTVERWAVSQAAPYRRMHLRGAQNQIQLWNGGDGWSSGGLLADTRIDGLVVSGSQQQWYSRNSEFGNGWTGSVWNMVFQGVTGAPPPHFPNPSHTVIAQTPQIREKPFLYIDGTGEYRVFVPALRTNSTGTSWYGKTPAGSSISLSQFFVVRPGTSAATINAALAQGRHLLFTPGVHHVTEPIQVNRANTVILGLGLATIQTDNGTVGMRVADVDGVKVAGLMFEAGQTTSPVLMEVGPPGSSADHSANPTSLHDVFFRIGGPGVGRATNTLTINSDDVIGDHMWLWRADHGDGVGWTVNTADTGLTVNGDDVTMYGLFVEHYQKYQTVWNGNGGRTYFYQNEMPYDPPNQAAWTNGATRGYAAYKVADSVTSHQAWGLGSYCYFNVNPAVVADRAIEAPTNPNVRFTNMVTVSLGGVGTINRVVNSAGGTANTTNQVVYLTNYP
;
A
#
# COMPACT_ATOMS: atom_id res chain seq x y z
N MET A 1 -24.98 57.89 11.73
CA MET A 1 -25.43 59.04 10.92
C MET A 1 -24.94 58.77 9.50
N THR A 2 -25.82 58.38 8.55
CA THR A 2 -26.55 59.28 7.61
C THR A 2 -25.60 60.08 6.69
N SER A 3 -25.73 60.08 5.35
CA SER A 3 -26.89 59.75 4.50
C SER A 3 -26.50 59.15 3.13
N ARG A 4 -27.52 58.70 2.38
CA ARG A 4 -27.50 58.34 0.94
C ARG A 4 -27.43 59.60 0.04
N VAL A 5 -27.08 59.44 -1.25
CA VAL A 5 -27.94 59.70 -2.46
C VAL A 5 -27.08 59.72 -3.77
N THR A 6 -27.72 59.41 -4.92
CA THR A 6 -27.19 59.33 -6.31
C THR A 6 -27.52 60.64 -7.11
N PRO A 7 -27.60 60.81 -8.47
CA PRO A 7 -27.34 59.91 -9.63
C PRO A 7 -26.67 60.50 -10.93
N ALA A 8 -26.20 59.58 -11.78
CA ALA A 8 -26.23 59.47 -13.27
C ALA A 8 -26.25 60.68 -14.29
N ARG A 9 -25.40 60.50 -15.35
CA ARG A 9 -25.65 60.73 -16.82
C ARG A 9 -25.71 62.20 -17.38
N PRO A 10 -25.72 62.44 -18.73
CA PRO A 10 -25.16 61.70 -19.90
C PRO A 10 -24.57 62.60 -21.07
N ARG A 11 -24.23 61.98 -22.23
CA ARG A 11 -24.22 62.54 -23.64
C ARG A 11 -23.13 63.59 -24.02
N THR A 12 -22.72 63.85 -25.28
CA THR A 12 -22.66 63.09 -26.59
C THR A 12 -21.78 63.81 -27.63
N GLY A 13 -20.98 63.07 -28.41
CA GLY A 13 -20.83 63.34 -29.87
C GLY A 13 -19.65 64.23 -30.37
N PRO A 14 -19.62 64.58 -31.68
CA PRO A 14 -18.73 63.88 -32.63
C PRO A 14 -18.08 64.77 -33.74
N ARG A 15 -17.44 64.14 -34.77
CA ARG A 15 -16.88 64.65 -36.08
C ARG A 15 -15.33 64.74 -36.13
N ARG A 16 -14.60 64.63 -37.27
CA ARG A 16 -14.93 64.28 -38.70
C ARG A 16 -13.68 63.87 -39.56
N TRP A 17 -13.82 62.77 -40.32
CA TRP A 17 -13.56 62.60 -41.78
C TRP A 17 -12.28 63.07 -42.51
N ARG A 18 -11.57 62.11 -43.16
CA ARG A 18 -11.26 61.95 -44.63
C ARG A 18 -10.31 60.74 -44.78
N ARG A 19 -10.41 59.68 -45.62
CA ARG A 19 -11.01 59.30 -46.94
C ARG A 19 -10.15 59.52 -48.21
N THR A 20 -9.53 58.43 -48.69
CA THR A 20 -9.56 57.84 -50.08
C THR A 20 -8.95 56.41 -50.03
N THR A 21 -9.64 55.28 -50.32
CA THR A 21 -9.89 54.57 -51.63
C THR A 21 -8.63 54.18 -52.43
N VAL A 22 -8.52 53.03 -53.13
CA VAL A 22 -9.43 51.95 -53.66
C VAL A 22 -8.80 50.56 -53.35
N GLY A 23 -9.40 49.35 -53.40
CA GLY A 23 -10.73 48.76 -53.75
C GLY A 23 -10.90 47.42 -52.98
N VAL A 24 -11.61 46.34 -53.37
CA VAL A 24 -12.55 45.94 -54.46
C VAL A 24 -13.78 45.27 -53.78
N VAL A 25 -14.97 45.24 -54.40
CA VAL A 25 -16.22 44.76 -53.75
C VAL A 25 -17.10 43.89 -54.67
N VAL A 26 -17.36 42.64 -54.24
CA VAL A 26 -18.59 41.84 -54.45
C VAL A 26 -18.67 40.90 -53.21
N ALA A 27 -19.64 40.87 -52.29
CA ALA A 27 -21.07 41.22 -52.21
C ALA A 27 -22.04 40.08 -52.57
N LEU A 28 -22.48 39.30 -51.56
CA LEU A 28 -23.72 38.51 -51.63
C LEU A 28 -24.31 38.23 -50.23
N VAL A 29 -25.64 38.22 -50.21
CA VAL A 29 -26.59 38.19 -49.08
C VAL A 29 -26.29 37.15 -47.98
N ALA A 30 -26.30 37.58 -46.72
CA ALA A 30 -26.49 36.69 -45.57
C ALA A 30 -27.98 36.63 -45.21
N ALA A 31 -28.59 35.45 -45.31
CA ALA A 31 -29.98 35.22 -44.91
C ALA A 31 -30.08 34.90 -43.41
N LEU A 32 -31.14 35.37 -42.74
CA LEU A 32 -31.47 34.89 -41.40
C LEU A 32 -32.11 33.50 -41.50
N THR A 33 -31.40 32.46 -41.06
CA THR A 33 -31.99 31.19 -40.66
C THR A 33 -32.16 31.18 -39.13
N PRO A 34 -33.30 30.70 -38.60
CA PRO A 34 -33.43 30.48 -37.16
C PRO A 34 -32.55 29.30 -36.76
N THR A 35 -31.56 29.53 -35.91
CA THR A 35 -30.73 28.47 -35.32
C THR A 35 -31.59 27.63 -34.36
N THR A 36 -32.11 26.50 -34.84
CA THR A 36 -32.63 25.47 -33.95
C THR A 36 -31.50 24.97 -33.07
N LEU A 37 -31.68 25.04 -31.75
CA LEU A 37 -30.76 24.40 -30.81
C LEU A 37 -30.82 22.90 -31.07
N ALA A 38 -29.74 22.33 -31.60
CA ALA A 38 -29.60 20.89 -31.68
C ALA A 38 -29.62 20.33 -30.26
N ALA A 39 -30.52 19.36 -30.01
CA ALA A 39 -30.44 18.55 -28.80
C ALA A 39 -29.06 17.86 -28.75
N PRO A 40 -28.47 17.64 -27.56
CA PRO A 40 -27.22 16.90 -27.44
C PRO A 40 -27.40 15.52 -28.09
N ALA A 41 -26.52 15.20 -29.04
CA ALA A 41 -26.52 13.90 -29.68
C ALA A 41 -26.13 12.85 -28.65
N HIS A 42 -27.12 12.12 -28.11
CA HIS A 42 -26.85 10.89 -27.39
C HIS A 42 -26.06 9.95 -28.30
N ALA A 43 -24.95 9.43 -27.80
CA ALA A 43 -24.31 8.29 -28.43
C ALA A 43 -25.31 7.12 -28.47
N ALA A 44 -25.24 6.29 -29.52
CA ALA A 44 -25.96 5.03 -29.50
C ALA A 44 -25.46 4.19 -28.31
N PRO A 45 -26.34 3.58 -27.49
CA PRO A 45 -25.92 2.81 -26.32
C PRO A 45 -24.86 1.77 -26.66
N ALA A 46 -23.75 1.77 -25.93
CA ALA A 46 -22.66 0.83 -26.19
C ALA A 46 -23.04 -0.57 -25.69
N LEU A 47 -22.73 -1.61 -26.45
CA LEU A 47 -22.91 -3.00 -26.05
C LEU A 47 -21.78 -3.42 -25.11
N LEU A 48 -22.12 -3.75 -23.86
CA LEU A 48 -21.15 -3.97 -22.77
C LEU A 48 -20.88 -5.45 -22.47
N SER A 49 -21.85 -6.33 -22.76
CA SER A 49 -21.77 -7.78 -22.45
C SER A 49 -21.02 -8.62 -23.49
N GLN A 50 -20.76 -8.07 -24.69
CA GLN A 50 -20.13 -8.81 -25.79
C GLN A 50 -18.77 -9.38 -25.41
N GLY A 51 -18.59 -10.70 -25.53
CA GLY A 51 -17.35 -11.41 -25.22
C GLY A 51 -16.94 -11.41 -23.74
N ARG A 52 -17.84 -10.99 -22.83
CA ARG A 52 -17.56 -10.93 -21.39
C ARG A 52 -17.67 -12.30 -20.71
N PRO A 53 -17.02 -12.50 -19.54
CA PRO A 53 -17.23 -13.68 -18.72
C PRO A 53 -18.70 -13.82 -18.31
N ALA A 54 -19.29 -14.98 -18.59
CA ALA A 54 -20.68 -15.30 -18.24
C ALA A 54 -20.77 -16.63 -17.48
N THR A 55 -21.69 -16.70 -16.51
CA THR A 55 -21.98 -17.89 -15.71
C THR A 55 -23.49 -18.08 -15.56
N ALA A 56 -23.93 -19.28 -15.21
CA ALA A 56 -25.35 -19.63 -15.08
C ALA A 56 -25.58 -20.55 -13.88
N SER A 57 -26.83 -20.63 -13.41
CA SER A 57 -27.26 -21.58 -12.37
C SER A 57 -27.17 -23.04 -12.81
N SER A 58 -27.28 -23.31 -14.11
CA SER A 58 -27.15 -24.65 -14.71
C SER A 58 -26.94 -24.54 -16.23
N THR A 59 -26.64 -25.69 -16.84
CA THR A 59 -26.66 -25.88 -18.29
C THR A 59 -27.43 -27.16 -18.64
N GLU A 60 -28.15 -27.18 -19.76
CA GLU A 60 -28.80 -28.39 -20.32
C GLU A 60 -27.76 -29.46 -20.69
N GLY A 61 -26.56 -29.04 -21.10
CA GLY A 61 -25.42 -29.91 -21.40
C GLY A 61 -24.18 -29.11 -21.77
N THR A 62 -23.06 -29.78 -22.00
CA THR A 62 -21.77 -29.14 -22.33
C THR A 62 -21.79 -28.33 -23.62
N GLY A 63 -22.70 -28.62 -24.55
CA GLY A 63 -22.90 -27.86 -25.78
C GLY A 63 -23.70 -26.55 -25.64
N PHE A 64 -24.20 -26.22 -24.43
CA PHE A 64 -25.04 -25.03 -24.18
C PHE A 64 -24.51 -24.15 -23.04
N PRO A 65 -23.22 -23.72 -23.06
CA PRO A 65 -22.58 -22.99 -21.97
C PRO A 65 -23.10 -21.55 -21.82
N ALA A 66 -22.91 -20.95 -20.65
CA ALA A 66 -23.28 -19.56 -20.38
C ALA A 66 -22.62 -18.54 -21.33
N SER A 67 -21.40 -18.81 -21.80
CA SER A 67 -20.68 -17.97 -22.77
C SER A 67 -21.34 -17.93 -24.15
N ALA A 68 -22.11 -18.96 -24.52
CA ALA A 68 -22.80 -19.07 -25.80
C ALA A 68 -24.07 -18.21 -25.90
N ALA A 69 -24.27 -17.27 -24.97
CA ALA A 69 -25.29 -16.24 -25.03
C ALA A 69 -24.70 -14.82 -24.91
N VAL A 70 -23.38 -14.67 -25.11
CA VAL A 70 -22.66 -13.38 -25.16
C VAL A 70 -21.52 -13.42 -26.19
N ASP A 71 -21.52 -14.39 -27.11
CA ASP A 71 -20.43 -14.63 -28.06
C ASP A 71 -20.61 -13.87 -29.39
N GLY A 72 -21.81 -13.33 -29.65
CA GLY A 72 -22.15 -12.55 -30.84
C GLY A 72 -22.75 -13.39 -31.97
N ASN A 73 -23.01 -14.67 -31.73
CA ASN A 73 -23.43 -15.63 -32.75
C ASN A 73 -24.80 -16.23 -32.41
N THR A 74 -25.85 -15.76 -33.08
CA THR A 74 -27.22 -16.28 -32.90
C THR A 74 -27.45 -17.70 -33.46
N GLY A 75 -26.37 -18.46 -33.73
CA GLY A 75 -26.38 -19.90 -33.96
C GLY A 75 -25.89 -20.73 -32.75
N THR A 76 -25.35 -20.10 -31.71
CA THR A 76 -24.97 -20.70 -30.43
C THR A 76 -25.89 -20.19 -29.31
N ARG A 77 -26.13 -21.02 -28.27
CA ARG A 77 -27.09 -20.69 -27.20
C ARG A 77 -26.61 -21.17 -25.82
N TRP A 78 -26.91 -20.39 -24.78
CA TRP A 78 -27.05 -20.95 -23.43
C TRP A 78 -28.42 -21.62 -23.30
N SER A 79 -28.49 -22.70 -22.53
CA SER A 79 -29.74 -23.37 -22.16
C SER A 79 -29.66 -23.92 -20.75
N SER A 80 -30.70 -23.76 -19.93
CA SER A 80 -30.73 -24.22 -18.52
C SER A 80 -31.24 -25.66 -18.36
N ALA A 81 -31.03 -26.23 -17.17
CA ALA A 81 -31.83 -27.37 -16.70
C ALA A 81 -33.33 -27.02 -16.64
N PHE A 82 -34.20 -28.04 -16.75
CA PHE A 82 -35.63 -27.87 -16.99
C PHE A 82 -36.44 -27.67 -15.69
N SER A 83 -36.00 -26.74 -14.84
CA SER A 83 -36.62 -26.39 -13.56
C SER A 83 -36.68 -24.88 -13.36
N ASP A 84 -37.35 -24.43 -12.29
CA ASP A 84 -37.53 -23.03 -11.93
C ASP A 84 -37.11 -22.81 -10.46
N PRO A 85 -36.45 -21.70 -10.09
CA PRO A 85 -35.91 -20.65 -10.95
C PRO A 85 -34.56 -21.01 -11.59
N GLN A 86 -34.12 -20.25 -12.59
CA GLN A 86 -32.79 -20.35 -13.21
C GLN A 86 -32.26 -18.94 -13.56
N TRP A 87 -30.96 -18.78 -13.75
CA TRP A 87 -30.35 -17.52 -14.16
C TRP A 87 -29.13 -17.68 -15.06
N LEU A 88 -28.90 -16.63 -15.86
CA LEU A 88 -27.69 -16.38 -16.64
C LEU A 88 -27.19 -14.97 -16.28
N GLN A 89 -25.91 -14.84 -15.91
CA GLN A 89 -25.28 -13.57 -15.57
C GLN A 89 -24.03 -13.30 -16.41
N VAL A 90 -23.70 -12.02 -16.57
CA VAL A 90 -22.49 -11.52 -17.22
C VAL A 90 -21.74 -10.56 -16.30
N ASP A 91 -20.40 -10.65 -16.29
CA ASP A 91 -19.50 -9.71 -15.64
C ASP A 91 -19.01 -8.65 -16.63
N LEU A 92 -19.47 -7.41 -16.50
CA LEU A 92 -19.08 -6.29 -17.38
C LEU A 92 -17.63 -5.82 -17.12
N GLY A 93 -16.91 -6.42 -16.16
CA GLY A 93 -15.54 -6.11 -15.77
C GLY A 93 -15.40 -4.90 -14.84
N ALA A 94 -16.27 -3.91 -15.01
CA ALA A 94 -16.38 -2.71 -14.16
C ALA A 94 -17.84 -2.29 -14.02
N ARG A 95 -18.14 -1.37 -13.09
CA ARG A 95 -19.48 -0.79 -12.96
C ARG A 95 -19.86 0.00 -14.22
N ALA A 96 -21.06 -0.27 -14.72
CA ALA A 96 -21.67 0.46 -15.81
C ALA A 96 -23.04 1.01 -15.40
N THR A 97 -23.42 2.15 -15.98
CA THR A 97 -24.79 2.67 -15.94
C THR A 97 -25.54 2.04 -17.11
N LEU A 98 -26.63 1.32 -16.83
CA LEU A 98 -27.38 0.58 -17.84
C LEU A 98 -28.53 1.42 -18.40
N SER A 99 -28.77 1.30 -19.70
CA SER A 99 -29.90 1.94 -20.39
C SER A 99 -30.91 0.92 -20.94
N GLN A 100 -30.43 -0.25 -21.38
CA GLN A 100 -31.24 -1.26 -22.07
C GLN A 100 -30.66 -2.66 -21.89
N VAL A 101 -31.54 -3.66 -21.83
CA VAL A 101 -31.19 -5.07 -22.04
C VAL A 101 -31.97 -5.60 -23.25
N THR A 102 -31.34 -6.43 -24.07
CA THR A 102 -32.00 -7.17 -25.15
C THR A 102 -31.72 -8.66 -24.97
N LEU A 103 -32.78 -9.44 -24.88
CA LEU A 103 -32.76 -10.90 -24.79
C LEU A 103 -33.22 -11.47 -26.13
N VAL A 104 -32.38 -12.29 -26.77
CA VAL A 104 -32.76 -13.03 -27.98
C VAL A 104 -33.04 -14.47 -27.55
N TRP A 105 -34.31 -14.76 -27.30
CA TRP A 105 -34.75 -16.08 -26.83
C TRP A 105 -34.79 -17.12 -27.97
N GLU A 106 -34.57 -18.37 -27.58
CA GLU A 106 -35.03 -19.54 -28.34
C GLU A 106 -36.56 -19.69 -28.19
N ALA A 107 -37.21 -20.65 -28.87
CA ALA A 107 -38.59 -21.03 -28.57
C ALA A 107 -38.79 -21.38 -27.08
N ALA A 108 -37.79 -22.00 -26.43
CA ALA A 108 -37.74 -22.24 -24.99
C ALA A 108 -37.33 -20.97 -24.20
N HIS A 109 -38.32 -20.22 -23.70
CA HIS A 109 -38.14 -18.89 -23.12
C HIS A 109 -38.81 -18.69 -21.76
N ALA A 110 -38.51 -17.56 -21.09
CA ALA A 110 -39.18 -17.16 -19.85
C ALA A 110 -40.55 -16.54 -20.09
N ARG A 111 -41.58 -17.05 -19.40
CA ARG A 111 -42.86 -16.35 -19.23
C ARG A 111 -42.80 -15.35 -18.08
N ALA A 112 -42.11 -15.68 -16.98
CA ALA A 112 -41.82 -14.75 -15.90
C ALA A 112 -40.32 -14.69 -15.64
N PHE A 113 -39.77 -13.47 -15.56
CA PHE A 113 -38.36 -13.23 -15.29
C PHE A 113 -38.11 -11.81 -14.77
N GLN A 114 -36.90 -11.60 -14.26
CA GLN A 114 -36.38 -10.32 -13.80
C GLN A 114 -35.03 -10.03 -14.49
N ILE A 115 -34.73 -8.75 -14.71
CA ILE A 115 -33.37 -8.28 -14.93
C ILE A 115 -32.88 -7.71 -13.59
N GLN A 116 -31.71 -8.15 -13.15
CA GLN A 116 -31.11 -7.71 -11.90
C GLN A 116 -29.67 -7.25 -12.10
N THR A 117 -29.23 -6.25 -11.32
CA THR A 117 -27.85 -5.79 -11.26
C THR A 117 -27.21 -6.11 -9.91
N SER A 118 -25.88 -6.17 -9.89
CA SER A 118 -25.09 -6.37 -8.67
C SER A 118 -23.69 -5.77 -8.84
N ASP A 119 -23.12 -5.26 -7.75
CA ASP A 119 -21.72 -4.79 -7.72
C ASP A 119 -20.74 -5.92 -7.33
N ASN A 120 -21.24 -6.98 -6.67
CA ASN A 120 -20.44 -8.03 -6.04
C ASN A 120 -20.83 -9.47 -6.47
N GLY A 121 -21.73 -9.61 -7.45
CA GLY A 121 -22.22 -10.89 -7.98
C GLY A 121 -23.12 -11.71 -7.03
N THR A 122 -23.37 -11.24 -5.80
CA THR A 122 -24.04 -12.01 -4.73
C THR A 122 -25.24 -11.29 -4.13
N THR A 123 -25.19 -9.96 -3.98
CA THR A 123 -26.30 -9.10 -3.58
C THR A 123 -26.93 -8.48 -4.82
N TRP A 124 -28.22 -8.74 -5.07
CA TRP A 124 -28.87 -8.41 -6.33
C TRP A 124 -30.05 -7.44 -6.17
N THR A 125 -30.09 -6.41 -7.02
CA THR A 125 -31.19 -5.43 -7.11
C THR A 125 -31.95 -5.64 -8.41
N THR A 126 -33.27 -5.82 -8.33
CA THR A 126 -34.12 -5.93 -9.53
C THR A 126 -34.34 -4.57 -10.16
N VAL A 127 -33.94 -4.42 -11.42
CA VAL A 127 -34.11 -3.18 -12.22
C VAL A 127 -35.26 -3.27 -13.21
N TRP A 128 -35.74 -4.48 -13.53
CA TRP A 128 -36.91 -4.71 -14.39
C TRP A 128 -37.52 -6.11 -14.14
N SER A 129 -38.82 -6.30 -14.40
CA SER A 129 -39.47 -7.61 -14.27
C SER A 129 -40.73 -7.77 -15.12
N THR A 130 -41.09 -9.01 -15.49
CA THR A 130 -42.38 -9.35 -16.11
C THR A 130 -42.91 -10.72 -15.66
N THR A 131 -44.22 -10.94 -15.84
CA THR A 131 -44.91 -12.23 -15.72
C THR A 131 -45.61 -12.66 -17.02
N THR A 132 -45.42 -11.89 -18.09
CA THR A 132 -46.03 -12.10 -19.42
C THR A 132 -44.99 -11.94 -20.54
N GLY A 133 -43.82 -12.54 -20.37
CA GLY A 133 -42.80 -12.67 -21.41
C GLY A 133 -43.32 -13.44 -22.64
N THR A 134 -42.83 -13.06 -23.82
CA THR A 134 -43.37 -13.49 -25.12
C THR A 134 -42.39 -14.33 -25.95
N GLY A 135 -41.15 -14.48 -25.50
CA GLY A 135 -40.06 -15.05 -26.30
C GLY A 135 -39.66 -14.15 -27.47
N GLY A 136 -38.91 -14.72 -28.42
CA GLY A 136 -38.30 -13.98 -29.53
C GLY A 136 -37.25 -12.97 -29.06
N THR A 137 -37.06 -11.88 -29.80
CA THR A 137 -36.22 -10.76 -29.36
C THR A 137 -37.02 -9.81 -28.47
N GLN A 138 -36.68 -9.76 -27.18
CA GLN A 138 -37.27 -8.84 -26.21
C GLN A 138 -36.26 -7.77 -25.79
N THR A 139 -36.50 -6.54 -26.23
CA THR A 139 -35.75 -5.35 -25.77
C THR A 139 -36.50 -4.65 -24.65
N VAL A 140 -35.83 -4.40 -23.53
CA VAL A 140 -36.39 -3.75 -22.34
C VAL A 140 -35.51 -2.57 -21.91
N PRO A 141 -36.08 -1.37 -21.69
CA PRO A 141 -35.35 -0.28 -21.04
C PRO A 141 -35.12 -0.64 -19.58
N VAL A 142 -33.93 -0.33 -19.07
CA VAL A 142 -33.57 -0.53 -17.65
C VAL A 142 -32.97 0.76 -17.11
N THR A 143 -33.07 0.96 -15.80
CA THR A 143 -32.42 2.09 -15.12
C THR A 143 -31.76 1.59 -13.85
N GLY A 144 -30.46 1.75 -13.76
CA GLY A 144 -29.65 1.28 -12.64
C GLY A 144 -28.19 1.14 -13.05
N SER A 145 -27.34 0.73 -12.11
CA SER A 145 -25.93 0.45 -12.37
C SER A 145 -25.49 -0.83 -11.65
N GLY A 146 -24.42 -1.42 -12.15
CA GLY A 146 -23.80 -2.62 -11.59
C GLY A 146 -22.59 -3.06 -12.40
N ARG A 147 -21.75 -3.93 -11.82
CA ARG A 147 -20.71 -4.66 -12.55
C ARG A 147 -21.25 -5.95 -13.15
N TYR A 148 -22.12 -6.63 -12.42
CA TYR A 148 -22.77 -7.87 -12.85
C TYR A 148 -24.22 -7.60 -13.21
N VAL A 149 -24.69 -8.25 -14.28
CA VAL A 149 -26.09 -8.16 -14.73
C VAL A 149 -26.58 -9.56 -15.02
N ARG A 150 -27.81 -9.90 -14.60
CA ARG A 150 -28.39 -11.23 -14.84
C ARG A 150 -29.85 -11.19 -15.27
N MET A 151 -30.20 -12.12 -16.13
CA MET A 151 -31.57 -12.58 -16.34
C MET A 151 -31.86 -13.65 -15.27
N TYR A 152 -32.91 -13.46 -14.49
CA TYR A 152 -33.37 -14.37 -13.44
C TYR A 152 -34.80 -14.84 -13.77
N GLY A 153 -34.91 -16.04 -14.33
CA GLY A 153 -36.16 -16.66 -14.76
C GLY A 153 -36.89 -17.34 -13.60
N THR A 154 -38.18 -17.05 -13.45
CA THR A 154 -39.05 -17.56 -12.37
C THR A 154 -40.24 -18.38 -12.85
N THR A 155 -40.59 -18.35 -14.14
CA THR A 155 -41.53 -19.30 -14.76
C THR A 155 -41.22 -19.46 -16.25
N ARG A 156 -40.99 -20.70 -16.71
CA ARG A 156 -40.80 -21.04 -18.14
C ARG A 156 -42.11 -20.96 -18.92
N ALA A 157 -42.01 -20.65 -20.21
CA ALA A 157 -43.14 -20.62 -21.13
C ALA A 157 -43.43 -21.98 -21.80
N THR A 158 -42.47 -22.91 -21.74
CA THR A 158 -42.55 -24.26 -22.34
C THR A 158 -42.14 -25.32 -21.30
N GLY A 159 -42.18 -26.61 -21.67
CA GLY A 159 -41.67 -27.69 -20.81
C GLY A 159 -40.14 -27.77 -20.71
N TYR A 160 -39.43 -27.14 -21.65
CA TYR A 160 -37.96 -27.13 -21.72
C TYR A 160 -37.36 -26.09 -20.77
N GLY A 161 -36.02 -25.96 -20.75
CA GLY A 161 -35.31 -24.95 -19.95
C GLY A 161 -35.51 -23.51 -20.45
N TYR A 162 -34.80 -22.57 -19.84
CA TYR A 162 -34.61 -21.22 -20.38
C TYR A 162 -33.47 -21.25 -21.38
N SER A 163 -33.66 -20.71 -22.59
CA SER A 163 -32.62 -20.72 -23.63
C SER A 163 -32.49 -19.37 -24.32
N LEU A 164 -31.27 -18.85 -24.38
CA LEU A 164 -30.93 -17.56 -24.97
C LEU A 164 -29.85 -17.77 -26.04
N TRP A 165 -30.10 -17.24 -27.25
CA TRP A 165 -29.08 -17.05 -28.26
C TRP A 165 -28.17 -15.87 -27.90
N GLU A 166 -28.73 -14.80 -27.32
CA GLU A 166 -27.97 -13.59 -26.93
C GLU A 166 -28.57 -12.89 -25.70
N PHE A 167 -27.69 -12.36 -24.84
CA PHE A 167 -27.96 -11.55 -23.66
C PHE A 167 -27.16 -10.25 -23.74
N GLN A 168 -27.74 -9.28 -24.44
CA GLN A 168 -27.12 -8.02 -24.78
C GLN A 168 -27.44 -6.96 -23.72
N VAL A 169 -26.41 -6.46 -23.05
CA VAL A 169 -26.50 -5.43 -22.02
C VAL A 169 -25.91 -4.14 -22.56
N TYR A 170 -26.71 -3.06 -22.59
CA TYR A 170 -26.32 -1.78 -23.15
C TYR A 170 -26.26 -0.67 -22.10
N GLY A 171 -25.30 0.25 -22.25
CA GLY A 171 -25.14 1.38 -21.35
C GLY A 171 -23.81 2.12 -21.54
N GLU A 172 -23.35 2.75 -20.46
CA GLU A 172 -22.09 3.49 -20.38
C GLU A 172 -21.18 2.88 -19.29
N SER A 173 -19.96 2.51 -19.66
CA SER A 173 -18.91 2.05 -18.75
C SER A 173 -18.25 3.23 -18.02
N GLY A 174 -17.99 3.12 -16.71
CA GLY A 174 -17.31 4.17 -15.95
C GLY A 174 -18.23 5.01 -15.06
N GLY A 175 -19.44 4.52 -14.78
CA GLY A 175 -20.25 5.06 -13.68
C GLY A 175 -19.53 4.79 -12.36
N THR A 176 -18.98 5.83 -11.72
CA THR A 176 -18.34 5.75 -10.41
C THR A 176 -19.33 5.23 -9.36
N ASP A 177 -18.88 4.42 -8.42
CA ASP A 177 -19.72 4.05 -7.27
C ASP A 177 -20.10 5.32 -6.48
N PRO A 178 -21.31 5.38 -5.90
CA PRO A 178 -21.59 6.38 -4.88
C PRO A 178 -20.62 6.17 -3.71
N VAL A 179 -19.92 7.23 -3.31
CA VAL A 179 -18.98 7.21 -2.18
C VAL A 179 -19.77 6.95 -0.89
N GLU A 180 -19.75 5.68 -0.43
CA GLU A 180 -20.49 5.21 0.73
C GLU A 180 -20.16 6.06 1.98
N PRO A 181 -21.16 6.68 2.65
CA PRO A 181 -20.93 7.37 3.91
C PRO A 181 -20.56 6.37 5.00
N THR A 182 -19.40 6.56 5.62
CA THR A 182 -18.94 5.67 6.69
C THR A 182 -19.68 5.95 8.00
N ASP A 183 -20.40 4.96 8.52
CA ASP A 183 -20.89 4.97 9.91
C ASP A 183 -19.67 4.88 10.86
N PRO A 184 -19.44 5.88 11.73
CA PRO A 184 -18.27 5.89 12.61
C PRO A 184 -18.46 5.06 13.90
N ARG A 185 -19.64 4.47 14.14
CA ARG A 185 -19.90 3.54 15.27
C ARG A 185 -20.04 2.09 14.80
N ASN A 186 -20.55 1.87 13.59
CA ASN A 186 -20.64 0.55 12.96
C ASN A 186 -20.03 0.51 11.53
N PRO A 187 -18.73 0.81 11.37
CA PRO A 187 -18.07 0.83 10.06
C PRO A 187 -17.94 -0.55 9.42
N ASN A 188 -18.25 -0.65 8.13
CA ASN A 188 -18.09 -1.87 7.35
C ASN A 188 -16.64 -2.07 6.90
N PHE A 189 -15.79 -2.62 7.77
CA PHE A 189 -14.39 -2.95 7.48
C PHE A 189 -14.20 -4.21 6.59
N GLY A 190 -15.25 -4.73 5.97
CA GLY A 190 -15.20 -5.96 5.16
C GLY A 190 -14.98 -7.24 5.98
N PRO A 191 -14.97 -8.43 5.32
CA PRO A 191 -14.94 -9.73 5.99
C PRO A 191 -13.58 -10.11 6.60
N ASN A 192 -12.51 -9.38 6.25
CA ASN A 192 -11.13 -9.68 6.64
C ASN A 192 -10.67 -8.93 7.91
N THR A 193 -11.57 -8.15 8.53
CA THR A 193 -11.30 -7.39 9.74
C THR A 193 -12.09 -7.98 10.90
N PHE A 194 -11.41 -8.57 11.88
CA PHE A 194 -12.03 -9.16 13.05
C PHE A 194 -11.91 -8.20 14.22
N VAL A 195 -13.03 -7.64 14.70
CA VAL A 195 -13.04 -6.79 15.89
C VAL A 195 -13.57 -7.59 17.08
N PHE A 196 -12.78 -7.67 18.14
CA PHE A 196 -13.15 -8.30 19.41
C PHE A 196 -13.33 -7.25 20.51
N ASP A 197 -14.28 -7.51 21.41
CA ASP A 197 -14.47 -6.74 22.63
C ASP A 197 -14.48 -7.65 23.87
N PRO A 198 -14.38 -7.11 25.10
CA PRO A 198 -14.19 -7.95 26.30
C PRO A 198 -15.35 -8.88 26.65
N SER A 199 -16.49 -8.80 25.94
CA SER A 199 -17.58 -9.78 26.06
C SER A 199 -17.46 -10.96 25.09
N THR A 200 -16.55 -10.87 24.10
CA THR A 200 -16.29 -11.94 23.14
C THR A 200 -15.61 -13.13 23.84
N PRO A 201 -16.16 -14.35 23.78
CA PRO A 201 -15.59 -15.49 24.49
C PRO A 201 -14.15 -15.81 24.08
N THR A 202 -13.27 -16.06 25.05
CA THR A 202 -11.86 -16.45 24.86
C THR A 202 -11.67 -17.55 23.81
N ALA A 203 -12.53 -18.58 23.85
CA ALA A 203 -12.47 -19.69 22.89
C ALA A 203 -12.78 -19.25 21.45
N THR A 204 -13.65 -18.26 21.25
CA THR A 204 -13.97 -17.68 19.93
C THR A 204 -12.80 -16.84 19.40
N ILE A 205 -12.18 -16.03 20.28
CA ILE A 205 -10.98 -15.26 19.96
C ILE A 205 -9.85 -16.22 19.54
N GLN A 206 -9.49 -17.18 20.39
CA GLN A 206 -8.39 -18.10 20.13
C GLN A 206 -8.65 -19.01 18.93
N SER A 207 -9.88 -19.48 18.73
CA SER A 207 -10.25 -20.26 17.54
C SER A 207 -10.04 -19.43 16.26
N ARG A 208 -10.40 -18.15 16.24
CA ARG A 208 -10.13 -17.27 15.09
C ARG A 208 -8.63 -17.04 14.90
N LEU A 209 -7.88 -16.73 15.96
CA LEU A 209 -6.43 -16.54 15.91
C LEU A 209 -5.72 -17.78 15.33
N ASN A 210 -6.00 -18.97 15.86
CA ASN A 210 -5.45 -20.22 15.36
C ASN A 210 -5.82 -20.46 13.88
N THR A 211 -7.08 -20.20 13.50
CA THR A 211 -7.53 -20.32 12.10
C THR A 211 -6.72 -19.43 11.16
N LEU A 212 -6.50 -18.17 11.56
CA LEU A 212 -5.72 -17.21 10.76
C LEU A 212 -4.25 -17.59 10.72
N PHE A 213 -3.66 -18.02 11.85
CA PHE A 213 -2.27 -18.47 11.89
C PHE A 213 -2.06 -19.69 10.97
N THR A 214 -2.83 -20.77 11.12
CA THR A 214 -2.71 -21.97 10.26
C THR A 214 -2.94 -21.67 8.78
N GLN A 215 -3.75 -20.67 8.44
CA GLN A 215 -3.92 -20.23 7.05
C GLN A 215 -2.74 -19.39 6.54
N GLN A 216 -2.12 -18.58 7.40
CA GLN A 216 -1.16 -17.54 7.01
C GLN A 216 0.30 -17.85 7.33
N GLU A 217 0.61 -18.87 8.14
CA GLU A 217 1.96 -19.23 8.59
C GLU A 217 2.94 -19.40 7.40
N THR A 218 2.53 -20.16 6.38
CA THR A 218 3.31 -20.43 5.15
C THR A 218 2.88 -19.57 3.96
N ASN A 219 1.88 -18.70 4.11
CA ASN A 219 1.23 -18.00 3.00
C ASN A 219 1.98 -16.72 2.55
N GLN A 220 3.26 -16.88 2.22
CA GLN A 220 4.17 -15.78 1.89
C GLN A 220 3.69 -14.93 0.68
N PHE A 221 3.04 -15.54 -0.30
CA PHE A 221 2.71 -14.89 -1.57
C PHE A 221 1.21 -14.77 -1.87
N GLY A 222 0.32 -15.40 -1.09
CA GLY A 222 -1.12 -15.37 -1.36
C GLY A 222 -1.75 -13.97 -1.22
N PRO A 223 -2.95 -13.76 -1.81
CA PRO A 223 -3.65 -12.47 -1.79
C PRO A 223 -4.39 -12.18 -0.47
N GLN A 224 -4.43 -13.13 0.46
CA GLN A 224 -5.14 -12.96 1.73
C GLN A 224 -4.40 -11.97 2.64
N ARG A 225 -5.18 -11.15 3.36
CA ARG A 225 -4.76 -10.05 4.23
C ARG A 225 -5.71 -10.01 5.42
N TYR A 226 -5.24 -9.80 6.64
CA TYR A 226 -6.11 -9.79 7.83
C TYR A 226 -5.72 -8.74 8.87
N ALA A 227 -6.74 -8.15 9.51
CA ALA A 227 -6.58 -7.32 10.70
C ALA A 227 -7.39 -7.91 11.86
N VAL A 228 -6.74 -8.07 13.01
CA VAL A 228 -7.36 -8.49 14.27
C VAL A 228 -7.28 -7.33 15.23
N LEU A 229 -8.43 -6.76 15.58
CA LEU A 229 -8.55 -5.50 16.31
C LEU A 229 -9.22 -5.74 17.66
N PHE A 230 -8.60 -5.31 18.75
CA PHE A 230 -9.12 -5.47 20.11
C PHE A 230 -9.62 -4.13 20.66
N LYS A 231 -10.89 -4.03 21.06
CA LYS A 231 -11.43 -2.85 21.76
C LYS A 231 -10.76 -2.68 23.15
N PRO A 232 -10.77 -1.48 23.75
CA PRO A 232 -10.31 -1.27 25.12
C PRO A 232 -10.83 -2.30 26.12
N GLY A 233 -9.94 -2.83 26.95
CA GLY A 233 -10.22 -3.88 27.93
C GLY A 233 -9.06 -4.86 28.13
N THR A 234 -9.37 -6.05 28.66
CA THR A 234 -8.39 -7.11 28.92
C THR A 234 -8.90 -8.45 28.42
N TYR A 235 -8.01 -9.22 27.81
CA TYR A 235 -8.30 -10.50 27.14
C TYR A 235 -7.30 -11.57 27.59
N THR A 236 -7.62 -12.83 27.32
CA THR A 236 -6.63 -13.92 27.31
C THR A 236 -6.48 -14.40 25.88
N ALA A 237 -5.28 -14.33 25.30
CA ALA A 237 -5.03 -14.67 23.90
C ALA A 237 -3.54 -14.97 23.63
N ASP A 238 -3.27 -16.02 22.86
CA ASP A 238 -1.98 -16.29 22.23
C ASP A 238 -2.08 -15.91 20.74
N VAL A 239 -1.52 -14.75 20.38
CA VAL A 239 -1.50 -14.23 19.01
C VAL A 239 -0.17 -14.58 18.37
N ASN A 240 -0.09 -15.75 17.72
CA ASN A 240 1.01 -16.05 16.79
C ASN A 240 0.66 -15.48 15.40
N LEU A 241 1.56 -14.71 14.79
CA LEU A 241 1.32 -14.00 13.53
C LEU A 241 2.02 -14.66 12.35
N GLY A 242 1.21 -15.19 11.42
CA GLY A 242 1.65 -15.55 10.07
C GLY A 242 1.77 -14.33 9.15
N PHE A 243 1.96 -14.57 7.86
CA PHE A 243 2.04 -13.52 6.85
C PHE A 243 0.77 -12.68 6.74
N PHE A 244 0.93 -11.42 6.32
CA PHE A 244 -0.13 -10.45 6.05
C PHE A 244 -1.18 -10.28 7.16
N THR A 245 -0.76 -10.44 8.40
CA THR A 245 -1.65 -10.32 9.56
C THR A 245 -1.19 -9.14 10.43
N GLN A 246 -2.09 -8.20 10.67
CA GLN A 246 -1.93 -7.16 11.69
C GLN A 246 -2.75 -7.54 12.92
N VAL A 247 -2.15 -7.43 14.10
CA VAL A 247 -2.90 -7.28 15.37
C VAL A 247 -2.77 -5.85 15.88
N ALA A 248 -3.88 -5.26 16.32
CA ALA A 248 -3.84 -3.92 16.91
C ALA A 248 -4.84 -3.73 18.06
N GLY A 249 -4.45 -2.93 19.05
CA GLY A 249 -5.36 -2.40 20.06
C GLY A 249 -6.03 -1.10 19.60
N LEU A 250 -7.33 -0.96 19.86
CA LEU A 250 -8.14 0.22 19.55
C LEU A 250 -8.21 1.20 20.74
N GLY A 251 -7.20 1.20 21.60
CA GLY A 251 -7.02 2.16 22.70
C GLY A 251 -6.46 3.50 22.26
N MET A 252 -6.55 4.51 23.12
CA MET A 252 -5.76 5.73 22.98
C MET A 252 -4.32 5.49 23.45
N SER A 253 -4.17 4.70 24.51
CA SER A 253 -2.92 4.15 25.03
C SER A 253 -2.83 2.64 24.74
N PRO A 254 -1.63 2.08 24.52
CA PRO A 254 -1.41 0.63 24.48
C PRO A 254 -1.89 -0.08 25.75
N ASP A 255 -1.78 0.58 26.90
CA ASP A 255 -2.22 0.02 28.18
C ASP A 255 -3.75 -0.09 28.33
N ASP A 256 -4.53 0.55 27.45
CA ASP A 256 -5.99 0.41 27.39
C ASP A 256 -6.43 -0.97 26.86
N VAL A 257 -5.52 -1.69 26.18
CA VAL A 257 -5.77 -3.01 25.58
C VAL A 257 -4.70 -3.98 26.06
N ASN A 258 -5.04 -4.86 27.00
CA ASN A 258 -4.09 -5.84 27.54
C ASN A 258 -4.42 -7.28 27.11
N LEU A 259 -3.43 -7.95 26.53
CA LEU A 259 -3.49 -9.39 26.23
C LEU A 259 -2.71 -10.16 27.31
N ASN A 260 -3.41 -10.98 28.08
CA ASN A 260 -2.81 -11.98 28.95
C ASN A 260 -2.45 -13.20 28.10
N GLY A 261 -1.17 -13.39 27.79
CA GLY A 261 -0.71 -14.34 26.77
C GLY A 261 0.42 -13.75 25.94
N HIS A 262 0.30 -13.76 24.61
CA HIS A 262 1.39 -13.44 23.68
C HIS A 262 0.94 -12.60 22.49
N VAL A 263 1.86 -11.77 21.96
CA VAL A 263 1.87 -11.31 20.57
C VAL A 263 3.23 -11.62 19.97
N ARG A 264 3.28 -12.72 19.22
CA ARG A 264 4.52 -13.36 18.81
C ARG A 264 4.61 -13.71 17.33
N VAL A 265 5.85 -13.93 16.90
CA VAL A 265 6.21 -14.52 15.61
C VAL A 265 7.25 -15.60 15.86
N GLU A 266 6.95 -16.79 15.37
CA GLU A 266 7.84 -17.96 15.32
C GLU A 266 8.31 -18.20 13.87
N ALA A 267 9.38 -18.99 13.68
CA ALA A 267 9.95 -19.34 12.38
C ALA A 267 9.95 -20.86 12.10
N ASP A 268 9.17 -21.62 12.85
CA ASP A 268 9.13 -23.08 12.82
C ASP A 268 8.75 -23.63 11.43
N TRP A 269 7.87 -22.91 10.70
CA TRP A 269 7.48 -23.19 9.32
C TRP A 269 8.66 -23.27 8.33
N PHE A 270 9.77 -22.60 8.63
CA PHE A 270 11.01 -22.60 7.84
C PHE A 270 12.21 -23.10 8.67
N GLY A 271 11.96 -24.06 9.56
CA GLY A 271 13.01 -24.75 10.33
C GLY A 271 13.75 -23.87 11.34
N GLY A 272 13.11 -22.80 11.81
CA GLY A 272 13.72 -21.80 12.69
C GLY A 272 14.45 -20.66 11.96
N ASN A 273 14.51 -20.67 10.63
CA ASN A 273 15.04 -19.55 9.85
C ASN A 273 14.00 -18.44 9.69
N ALA A 274 14.22 -17.30 10.32
CA ALA A 274 13.32 -16.16 10.26
C ALA A 274 13.59 -15.19 9.10
N THR A 275 14.57 -15.44 8.20
CA THR A 275 14.90 -14.53 7.07
C THR A 275 13.77 -14.31 6.07
N GLN A 276 12.66 -15.04 6.18
CA GLN A 276 11.44 -14.84 5.38
C GLN A 276 10.21 -14.41 6.20
N ASN A 277 10.35 -14.12 7.51
CA ASN A 277 9.22 -13.68 8.35
C ASN A 277 8.84 -12.20 8.12
N PHE A 278 8.27 -11.94 6.94
CA PHE A 278 7.88 -10.62 6.44
C PHE A 278 6.41 -10.24 6.74
N TRP A 279 6.07 -8.99 6.38
CA TRP A 279 4.71 -8.49 6.12
C TRP A 279 3.68 -8.79 7.22
N ARG A 280 3.97 -8.46 8.49
CA ARG A 280 3.06 -8.66 9.64
C ARG A 280 3.28 -7.58 10.68
N ALA A 281 2.25 -7.19 11.45
CA ALA A 281 2.34 -6.01 12.31
C ALA A 281 1.69 -6.22 13.69
N ALA A 282 2.30 -5.63 14.72
CA ALA A 282 1.73 -5.52 16.05
C ALA A 282 1.69 -4.04 16.47
N GLU A 283 0.52 -3.55 16.88
CA GLU A 283 0.32 -2.12 17.14
C GLU A 283 -0.56 -1.80 18.37
N ASN A 284 -0.13 -0.81 19.16
CA ASN A 284 -0.99 -0.08 20.12
C ASN A 284 -1.71 -0.98 21.15
N LEU A 285 -1.01 -1.96 21.72
CA LEU A 285 -1.50 -2.81 22.81
C LEU A 285 -0.40 -3.21 23.80
N SER A 286 -0.82 -3.68 24.98
CA SER A 286 0.05 -4.23 26.01
C SER A 286 -0.06 -5.76 26.11
N VAL A 287 1.06 -6.41 26.44
CA VAL A 287 1.13 -7.86 26.67
C VAL A 287 1.58 -8.13 28.11
N THR A 288 0.86 -9.01 28.78
CA THR A 288 1.20 -9.59 30.08
C THR A 288 1.41 -11.09 29.89
N LEU A 289 2.66 -11.57 29.98
CA LEU A 289 2.99 -12.98 29.71
C LEU A 289 2.33 -13.94 30.73
N PRO A 290 2.08 -15.22 30.35
CA PRO A 290 1.56 -16.24 31.26
C PRO A 290 2.45 -16.45 32.49
N ALA A 291 1.83 -16.85 33.61
CA ALA A 291 2.57 -17.11 34.85
C ALA A 291 3.65 -18.19 34.65
N GLY A 292 4.90 -17.85 34.99
CA GLY A 292 6.08 -18.72 34.78
C GLY A 292 6.75 -18.58 33.41
N VAL A 293 6.16 -17.81 32.47
CA VAL A 293 6.78 -17.48 31.18
C VAL A 293 7.38 -16.07 31.26
N THR A 294 8.64 -15.94 30.85
CA THR A 294 9.37 -14.65 30.83
C THR A 294 9.84 -14.24 29.44
N VAL A 295 9.47 -14.98 28.40
CA VAL A 295 9.92 -14.73 27.02
C VAL A 295 8.73 -14.37 26.14
N GLU A 296 8.78 -13.19 25.54
CA GLU A 296 8.05 -12.89 24.31
C GLU A 296 8.96 -13.09 23.10
N ARG A 297 8.42 -13.49 21.94
CA ARG A 297 9.23 -13.68 20.72
C ARG A 297 8.70 -12.91 19.53
N TRP A 298 9.56 -12.12 18.91
CA TRP A 298 9.29 -11.40 17.67
C TRP A 298 10.36 -11.76 16.63
N ALA A 299 10.39 -13.04 16.22
CA ALA A 299 11.37 -13.59 15.28
C ALA A 299 11.05 -13.19 13.83
N VAL A 300 11.34 -11.94 13.47
CA VAL A 300 10.94 -11.34 12.19
C VAL A 300 12.12 -10.95 11.32
N SER A 301 11.83 -10.61 10.06
CA SER A 301 12.75 -9.86 9.20
C SER A 301 12.10 -8.55 8.70
N GLN A 302 12.33 -8.13 7.46
CA GLN A 302 11.87 -6.84 6.92
C GLN A 302 10.34 -6.68 6.91
N ALA A 303 9.86 -5.43 6.92
CA ALA A 303 8.43 -5.06 6.92
C ALA A 303 7.58 -5.70 8.03
N ALA A 304 8.15 -5.83 9.23
CA ALA A 304 7.50 -6.41 10.39
C ALA A 304 7.45 -5.47 11.63
N PRO A 305 6.68 -4.37 11.57
CA PRO A 305 6.71 -3.33 12.60
C PRO A 305 6.06 -3.76 13.93
N TYR A 306 6.72 -3.41 15.04
CA TYR A 306 6.24 -3.60 16.42
C TYR A 306 6.15 -2.23 17.10
N ARG A 307 4.98 -1.57 16.96
CA ARG A 307 4.78 -0.14 17.22
C ARG A 307 3.83 0.13 18.37
N ARG A 308 4.10 1.13 19.22
CA ARG A 308 3.23 1.44 20.37
C ARG A 308 2.91 0.19 21.21
N MET A 309 3.88 -0.69 21.39
CA MET A 309 3.67 -1.92 22.15
C MET A 309 4.12 -1.72 23.60
N HIS A 310 3.54 -2.48 24.53
CA HIS A 310 4.01 -2.53 25.91
C HIS A 310 4.17 -3.97 26.40
N LEU A 311 5.40 -4.50 26.39
CA LEU A 311 5.70 -5.76 27.09
C LEU A 311 5.91 -5.45 28.57
N ARG A 312 4.91 -5.80 29.40
CA ARG A 312 4.86 -5.49 30.83
C ARG A 312 5.71 -6.47 31.65
N GLY A 313 6.25 -5.99 32.77
CA GLY A 313 6.98 -6.77 33.77
C GLY A 313 8.50 -6.83 33.54
N ALA A 314 9.27 -6.29 34.50
CA ALA A 314 10.73 -6.16 34.38
C ALA A 314 11.51 -7.48 34.35
N GLN A 315 10.91 -8.60 34.76
CA GLN A 315 11.50 -9.94 34.65
C GLN A 315 11.41 -10.54 33.22
N ASN A 316 10.66 -9.90 32.32
CA ASN A 316 10.42 -10.42 30.97
C ASN A 316 11.50 -9.96 29.99
N GLN A 317 11.64 -10.71 28.89
CA GLN A 317 12.50 -10.36 27.76
C GLN A 317 11.75 -10.55 26.43
N ILE A 318 12.05 -9.69 25.45
CA ILE A 318 11.63 -9.90 24.06
C ILE A 318 12.83 -10.43 23.25
N GLN A 319 12.68 -11.63 22.69
CA GLN A 319 13.65 -12.26 21.80
C GLN A 319 13.31 -11.94 20.35
N LEU A 320 14.26 -11.38 19.61
CA LEU A 320 14.04 -10.94 18.22
C LEU A 320 14.37 -12.02 17.18
N TRP A 321 14.64 -13.26 17.58
CA TRP A 321 14.97 -14.40 16.71
C TRP A 321 14.36 -15.71 17.27
N ASN A 322 14.41 -16.80 16.51
CA ASN A 322 13.72 -18.05 16.87
C ASN A 322 14.43 -18.92 17.93
N GLY A 323 15.52 -18.43 18.53
CA GLY A 323 16.42 -19.25 19.33
C GLY A 323 17.41 -20.05 18.47
N GLY A 324 18.38 -20.70 19.13
CA GLY A 324 19.44 -21.45 18.47
C GLY A 324 20.22 -20.60 17.44
N ASP A 325 20.71 -21.27 16.40
CA ASP A 325 21.52 -20.70 15.31
C ASP A 325 20.67 -20.15 14.14
N GLY A 326 19.33 -20.10 14.28
CA GLY A 326 18.42 -19.69 13.22
C GLY A 326 18.62 -18.22 12.81
N TRP A 327 18.73 -17.95 11.51
CA TRP A 327 19.03 -16.62 10.97
C TRP A 327 17.83 -15.67 11.06
N SER A 328 18.07 -14.35 11.10
CA SER A 328 17.03 -13.32 11.12
C SER A 328 17.56 -11.96 10.63
N SER A 329 16.73 -11.18 9.92
CA SER A 329 17.12 -9.95 9.20
C SER A 329 16.09 -8.82 9.36
N GLY A 330 15.78 -8.48 10.61
CA GLY A 330 14.86 -7.41 11.00
C GLY A 330 15.48 -6.01 10.94
N GLY A 331 14.84 -4.98 11.47
CA GLY A 331 13.50 -4.94 12.05
C GLY A 331 13.26 -3.61 12.79
N LEU A 332 12.05 -3.41 13.31
CA LEU A 332 11.63 -2.13 13.91
C LEU A 332 11.01 -2.30 15.31
N LEU A 333 11.56 -1.59 16.29
CA LEU A 333 10.85 -1.17 17.51
C LEU A 333 10.63 0.36 17.45
N ALA A 334 9.39 0.84 17.45
CA ALA A 334 9.11 2.29 17.39
C ALA A 334 7.95 2.72 18.29
N ASP A 335 8.15 3.79 19.06
CA ASP A 335 7.19 4.28 20.06
C ASP A 335 6.82 3.21 21.12
N THR A 336 7.70 2.24 21.37
CA THR A 336 7.41 1.00 22.12
C THR A 336 8.10 0.98 23.49
N ARG A 337 7.46 0.36 24.49
CA ARG A 337 8.02 0.12 25.82
C ARG A 337 8.20 -1.37 26.08
N ILE A 338 9.36 -1.74 26.60
CA ILE A 338 9.68 -3.07 27.12
C ILE A 338 10.13 -2.86 28.57
N ASP A 339 9.36 -3.32 29.56
CA ASP A 339 9.69 -3.15 30.98
C ASP A 339 10.98 -3.87 31.38
N GLY A 340 11.32 -4.96 30.69
CA GLY A 340 12.52 -5.76 30.92
C GLY A 340 13.56 -5.62 29.80
N LEU A 341 14.07 -6.75 29.31
CA LEU A 341 15.25 -6.82 28.44
C LEU A 341 14.87 -7.02 26.95
N VAL A 342 15.59 -6.36 26.04
CA VAL A 342 15.55 -6.68 24.60
C VAL A 342 16.76 -7.54 24.21
N VAL A 343 16.53 -8.64 23.49
CA VAL A 343 17.57 -9.61 23.13
C VAL A 343 17.58 -9.83 21.62
N SER A 344 18.65 -9.36 20.94
CA SER A 344 18.74 -9.49 19.48
C SER A 344 18.96 -10.92 19.01
N GLY A 345 19.76 -11.68 19.77
CA GLY A 345 20.30 -12.97 19.32
C GLY A 345 20.98 -12.84 17.96
N SER A 346 20.59 -13.70 17.02
CA SER A 346 21.15 -13.81 15.66
C SER A 346 20.78 -12.68 14.69
N GLN A 347 19.96 -11.70 15.10
CA GLN A 347 19.51 -10.60 14.24
C GLN A 347 20.70 -9.88 13.59
N GLN A 348 20.78 -9.94 12.27
CA GLN A 348 21.86 -9.33 11.47
C GLN A 348 21.97 -7.83 11.73
N GLN A 349 20.84 -7.13 11.76
CA GLN A 349 20.71 -5.72 12.06
C GLN A 349 19.37 -5.44 12.76
N TRP A 350 19.23 -4.25 13.36
CA TRP A 350 17.97 -3.82 13.94
C TRP A 350 17.88 -2.29 14.08
N TYR A 351 16.67 -1.73 13.97
CA TYR A 351 16.39 -0.33 14.27
C TYR A 351 15.41 -0.17 15.43
N SER A 352 15.76 0.68 16.40
CA SER A 352 14.90 1.09 17.49
C SER A 352 14.83 2.61 17.60
N ARG A 353 13.62 3.19 17.67
CA ARG A 353 13.45 4.64 17.90
C ARG A 353 12.34 5.01 18.89
N ASN A 354 12.47 6.16 19.55
CA ASN A 354 11.47 6.70 20.50
C ASN A 354 10.92 5.63 21.47
N SER A 355 11.79 4.76 21.99
CA SER A 355 11.40 3.56 22.75
C SER A 355 12.03 3.55 24.14
N GLU A 356 11.50 2.71 25.03
CA GLU A 356 11.92 2.61 26.43
C GLU A 356 12.20 1.14 26.78
N PHE A 357 13.46 0.81 27.10
CA PHE A 357 13.90 -0.54 27.47
C PHE A 357 14.37 -0.55 28.93
N GLY A 358 13.58 -1.14 29.84
CA GLY A 358 13.78 -1.02 31.29
C GLY A 358 15.07 -1.68 31.82
N ASN A 359 15.40 -2.87 31.33
CA ASN A 359 16.69 -3.54 31.56
C ASN A 359 17.63 -3.41 30.34
N GLY A 360 17.32 -2.52 29.41
CA GLY A 360 18.13 -2.23 28.23
C GLY A 360 18.13 -3.31 27.15
N TRP A 361 19.29 -3.50 26.51
CA TRP A 361 19.48 -4.31 25.31
C TRP A 361 20.71 -5.23 25.44
N THR A 362 20.64 -6.43 24.86
CA THR A 362 21.81 -7.29 24.66
C THR A 362 21.82 -7.94 23.27
N GLY A 363 23.03 -8.25 22.80
CA GLY A 363 23.31 -8.79 21.47
C GLY A 363 23.75 -7.74 20.43
N SER A 364 24.47 -8.21 19.42
CA SER A 364 24.97 -7.45 18.27
C SER A 364 25.42 -8.41 17.18
N VAL A 365 25.18 -8.08 15.91
CA VAL A 365 25.75 -8.80 14.76
C VAL A 365 26.46 -7.82 13.82
N TRP A 366 25.76 -7.11 12.93
CA TRP A 366 26.39 -6.16 11.98
C TRP A 366 26.00 -4.70 12.18
N ASN A 367 24.73 -4.39 12.47
CA ASN A 367 24.26 -2.99 12.55
C ASN A 367 23.04 -2.82 13.49
N MET A 368 23.26 -2.48 14.75
CA MET A 368 22.19 -2.17 15.71
C MET A 368 22.11 -0.66 15.90
N VAL A 369 20.97 -0.05 15.56
CA VAL A 369 20.79 1.41 15.55
C VAL A 369 19.69 1.83 16.51
N PHE A 370 20.01 2.77 17.39
CA PHE A 370 19.14 3.28 18.45
C PHE A 370 19.02 4.81 18.35
N GLN A 371 17.81 5.35 18.25
CA GLN A 371 17.59 6.80 18.17
C GLN A 371 16.50 7.28 19.12
N GLY A 372 16.83 8.16 20.06
CA GLY A 372 15.87 8.60 21.07
C GLY A 372 15.36 7.46 21.95
N VAL A 373 16.18 6.43 22.18
CA VAL A 373 15.81 5.24 22.98
C VAL A 373 16.35 5.36 24.40
N THR A 374 15.45 5.38 25.38
CA THR A 374 15.80 5.30 26.80
C THR A 374 16.15 3.85 27.13
N GLY A 375 17.33 3.61 27.72
CA GLY A 375 17.84 2.24 27.93
C GLY A 375 18.56 1.64 26.71
N ALA A 376 18.91 2.46 25.71
CA ALA A 376 19.85 2.04 24.67
C ALA A 376 21.19 1.56 25.30
N PRO A 377 21.91 0.62 24.65
CA PRO A 377 23.26 0.26 25.08
C PRO A 377 24.22 1.46 24.87
N PRO A 378 25.45 1.43 25.44
CA PRO A 378 26.44 2.46 25.17
C PRO A 378 26.83 2.55 23.67
N PRO A 379 27.08 3.74 23.11
CA PRO A 379 27.57 3.88 21.73
C PRO A 379 28.92 3.18 21.57
N HIS A 380 28.99 2.25 20.63
CA HIS A 380 30.22 1.53 20.29
C HIS A 380 30.14 0.99 18.86
N PHE A 381 31.19 1.16 18.05
CA PHE A 381 31.26 0.60 16.70
C PHE A 381 32.74 0.41 16.33
N PRO A 382 33.16 -0.73 15.74
CA PRO A 382 32.33 -1.74 15.07
C PRO A 382 31.98 -3.00 15.87
N ASN A 383 32.58 -3.29 17.03
CA ASN A 383 32.27 -4.51 17.80
C ASN A 383 32.18 -4.27 19.33
N PRO A 384 30.98 -4.25 19.95
CA PRO A 384 29.67 -4.39 19.31
C PRO A 384 29.38 -3.26 18.32
N SER A 385 28.36 -3.47 17.50
CA SER A 385 28.00 -2.67 16.31
C SER A 385 26.81 -1.75 16.63
N HIS A 386 26.93 -0.98 17.73
CA HIS A 386 25.88 -0.19 18.37
C HIS A 386 25.98 1.30 18.01
N THR A 387 25.19 1.72 17.01
CA THR A 387 25.01 3.13 16.63
C THR A 387 23.94 3.76 17.53
N VAL A 388 24.31 4.70 18.41
CA VAL A 388 23.38 5.28 19.39
C VAL A 388 23.31 6.80 19.23
N ILE A 389 22.09 7.31 19.09
CA ILE A 389 21.77 8.71 18.81
C ILE A 389 20.76 9.19 19.87
N ALA A 390 21.10 10.23 20.63
CA ALA A 390 20.38 10.58 21.86
C ALA A 390 18.90 10.99 21.66
N GLN A 391 18.56 11.55 20.50
CA GLN A 391 17.24 12.11 20.19
C GLN A 391 16.88 11.84 18.72
N THR A 392 15.59 11.70 18.42
CA THR A 392 15.06 11.75 17.05
C THR A 392 14.76 13.21 16.69
N PRO A 393 15.45 13.84 15.70
CA PRO A 393 15.38 15.30 15.52
C PRO A 393 14.00 15.83 15.12
N GLN A 394 13.27 15.14 14.24
CA GLN A 394 11.94 15.55 13.79
C GLN A 394 11.14 14.34 13.29
N ILE A 395 10.04 14.00 13.94
CA ILE A 395 9.28 12.77 13.68
C ILE A 395 7.81 12.93 14.04
N ARG A 396 6.95 12.30 13.26
CA ARG A 396 5.53 12.08 13.58
C ARG A 396 5.37 10.60 13.88
N GLU A 397 4.59 10.23 14.89
CA GLU A 397 4.23 8.81 15.05
C GLU A 397 3.11 8.44 14.07
N LYS A 398 3.05 7.17 13.68
CA LYS A 398 2.09 6.68 12.68
C LYS A 398 0.64 6.93 13.13
N PRO A 399 -0.26 7.42 12.26
CA PRO A 399 -1.68 7.45 12.56
C PRO A 399 -2.25 6.05 12.82
N PHE A 400 -3.16 5.92 13.79
CA PHE A 400 -3.77 4.65 14.18
C PHE A 400 -5.27 4.78 14.42
N LEU A 401 -5.99 3.68 14.18
CA LEU A 401 -7.42 3.56 14.43
C LEU A 401 -7.64 3.26 15.93
N TYR A 402 -8.57 3.96 16.56
CA TYR A 402 -8.97 3.72 17.95
C TYR A 402 -10.47 3.97 18.15
N ILE A 403 -11.01 3.59 19.31
CA ILE A 403 -12.39 3.90 19.72
C ILE A 403 -12.37 4.93 20.85
N ASP A 404 -13.17 5.99 20.71
CA ASP A 404 -13.30 7.03 21.72
C ASP A 404 -14.30 6.68 22.85
N GLY A 405 -14.35 7.49 23.90
CA GLY A 405 -15.27 7.31 25.03
C GLY A 405 -16.77 7.42 24.69
N THR A 406 -17.15 7.71 23.44
CA THR A 406 -18.54 7.70 22.93
C THR A 406 -18.85 6.47 22.07
N GLY A 407 -17.93 5.50 22.01
CA GLY A 407 -18.02 4.32 21.15
C GLY A 407 -17.78 4.63 19.67
N GLU A 408 -17.17 5.77 19.33
CA GLU A 408 -16.90 6.17 17.96
C GLU A 408 -15.49 5.76 17.53
N TYR A 409 -15.38 5.04 16.41
CA TYR A 409 -14.11 4.83 15.73
C TYR A 409 -13.57 6.15 15.20
N ARG A 410 -12.31 6.44 15.51
CA ARG A 410 -11.57 7.61 15.02
C ARG A 410 -10.16 7.20 14.64
N VAL A 411 -9.54 7.98 13.76
CA VAL A 411 -8.09 7.88 13.52
C VAL A 411 -7.41 8.98 14.31
N PHE A 412 -6.54 8.60 15.24
CA PHE A 412 -5.64 9.55 15.89
C PHE A 412 -4.47 9.85 14.98
N VAL A 413 -4.14 11.13 14.84
CA VAL A 413 -3.02 11.66 14.07
C VAL A 413 -2.06 12.32 15.05
N PRO A 414 -0.95 11.64 15.43
CA PRO A 414 0.05 12.21 16.31
C PRO A 414 0.62 13.54 15.80
N ALA A 415 0.92 14.44 16.73
CA ALA A 415 1.60 15.68 16.44
C ALA A 415 3.03 15.41 15.93
N LEU A 416 3.56 16.38 15.18
CA LEU A 416 4.99 16.41 14.85
C LEU A 416 5.77 16.70 16.15
N ARG A 417 6.77 15.88 16.46
CA ARG A 417 7.67 16.02 17.60
C ARG A 417 9.06 16.39 17.10
N THR A 418 9.77 17.25 17.82
CA THR A 418 11.18 17.54 17.59
C THR A 418 12.04 17.09 18.77
N ASN A 419 13.26 16.66 18.49
CA ASN A 419 14.26 16.20 19.46
C ASN A 419 13.71 15.19 20.49
N SER A 420 12.90 14.23 20.03
CA SER A 420 12.17 13.32 20.92
C SER A 420 13.04 12.17 21.45
N THR A 421 12.71 11.72 22.66
CA THR A 421 13.30 10.56 23.33
C THR A 421 12.19 9.82 24.09
N GLY A 422 12.22 8.49 24.07
CA GLY A 422 11.19 7.64 24.68
C GLY A 422 9.83 7.72 23.98
N THR A 423 8.85 7.02 24.55
CA THR A 423 7.52 6.87 23.95
C THR A 423 6.75 8.19 23.89
N SER A 424 5.70 8.25 23.08
CA SER A 424 4.72 9.34 23.03
C SER A 424 3.61 9.22 24.08
N TRP A 425 3.53 8.10 24.80
CA TRP A 425 2.32 7.67 25.52
C TRP A 425 2.56 7.12 26.95
N TYR A 426 3.73 6.57 27.30
CA TYR A 426 3.89 5.96 28.62
C TYR A 426 3.90 7.01 29.73
N GLY A 427 2.89 7.00 30.60
CA GLY A 427 2.69 8.01 31.63
C GLY A 427 2.33 9.42 31.10
N LYS A 428 1.93 9.57 29.83
CA LYS A 428 1.63 10.86 29.20
C LYS A 428 0.52 10.76 28.15
N THR A 429 -0.30 11.79 27.96
CA THR A 429 -1.27 11.81 26.84
C THR A 429 -0.55 12.21 25.55
N PRO A 430 -0.62 11.42 24.46
CA PRO A 430 -0.05 11.81 23.18
C PRO A 430 -0.65 13.12 22.65
N ALA A 431 0.21 14.06 22.23
CA ALA A 431 -0.22 15.24 21.49
C ALA A 431 -0.59 14.87 20.05
N GLY A 432 -1.67 15.45 19.51
CA GLY A 432 -2.18 15.16 18.17
C GLY A 432 -3.65 15.55 18.03
N SER A 433 -4.32 15.05 16.99
CA SER A 433 -5.75 15.28 16.73
C SER A 433 -6.48 13.99 16.34
N SER A 434 -7.76 13.88 16.71
CA SER A 434 -8.60 12.73 16.33
C SER A 434 -9.58 13.11 15.23
N ILE A 435 -9.53 12.40 14.11
CA ILE A 435 -10.43 12.58 12.97
C ILE A 435 -11.55 11.53 13.07
N SER A 436 -12.81 11.93 12.94
CA SER A 436 -13.94 10.99 12.96
C SER A 436 -13.84 10.03 11.77
N LEU A 437 -14.09 8.73 11.97
CA LEU A 437 -14.11 7.79 10.85
C LEU A 437 -15.22 8.11 9.83
N SER A 438 -16.23 8.90 10.21
CA SER A 438 -17.25 9.44 9.29
C SER A 438 -16.68 10.40 8.24
N GLN A 439 -15.46 10.91 8.44
CA GLN A 439 -14.72 11.74 7.49
C GLN A 439 -13.84 10.89 6.54
N PHE A 440 -13.72 9.58 6.80
CA PHE A 440 -13.03 8.62 5.94
C PHE A 440 -14.00 7.97 4.94
N PHE A 441 -13.45 7.51 3.84
CA PHE A 441 -14.05 6.51 2.95
C PHE A 441 -13.34 5.18 3.18
N VAL A 442 -14.12 4.13 3.45
CA VAL A 442 -13.61 2.78 3.73
C VAL A 442 -13.47 2.01 2.42
N VAL A 443 -12.25 2.02 1.89
CA VAL A 443 -11.87 1.35 0.64
C VAL A 443 -11.77 -0.15 0.88
N ARG A 444 -12.57 -0.92 0.13
CA ARG A 444 -12.61 -2.39 0.16
C ARG A 444 -12.13 -2.98 -1.17
N PRO A 445 -11.65 -4.23 -1.22
CA PRO A 445 -11.30 -4.89 -2.48
C PRO A 445 -12.43 -4.81 -3.50
N GLY A 446 -12.10 -4.45 -4.74
CA GLY A 446 -13.07 -4.18 -5.81
C GLY A 446 -13.56 -2.72 -5.91
N THR A 447 -13.26 -1.85 -4.94
CA THR A 447 -13.50 -0.41 -5.05
C THR A 447 -12.60 0.18 -6.14
N SER A 448 -13.18 0.87 -7.14
CA SER A 448 -12.40 1.42 -8.26
C SER A 448 -11.52 2.61 -7.84
N ALA A 449 -10.39 2.81 -8.54
CA ALA A 449 -9.53 3.98 -8.36
C ALA A 449 -10.29 5.31 -8.60
N ALA A 450 -11.20 5.34 -9.59
CA ALA A 450 -12.07 6.49 -9.84
C ALA A 450 -13.01 6.80 -8.64
N THR A 451 -13.53 5.76 -7.97
CA THR A 451 -14.32 5.90 -6.73
C THR A 451 -13.46 6.45 -5.57
N ILE A 452 -12.22 5.97 -5.43
CA ILE A 452 -11.26 6.48 -4.43
C ILE A 452 -10.92 7.95 -4.70
N ASN A 453 -10.66 8.30 -5.96
CA ASN A 453 -10.37 9.66 -6.42
C ASN A 453 -11.58 10.59 -6.20
N ALA A 454 -12.80 10.13 -6.45
CA ALA A 454 -14.03 10.87 -6.15
C ALA A 454 -14.20 11.12 -4.63
N ALA A 455 -13.86 10.15 -3.78
CA ALA A 455 -13.88 10.33 -2.33
C ALA A 455 -12.84 11.37 -1.86
N LEU A 456 -11.61 11.32 -2.38
CA LEU A 456 -10.57 12.33 -2.11
C LEU A 456 -11.00 13.75 -2.51
N ALA A 457 -11.62 13.89 -3.69
CA ALA A 457 -12.17 15.14 -4.19
C ALA A 457 -13.35 15.68 -3.35
N GLN A 458 -14.16 14.79 -2.76
CA GLN A 458 -15.19 15.13 -1.77
C GLN A 458 -14.63 15.51 -0.38
N GLY A 459 -13.31 15.61 -0.23
CA GLY A 459 -12.67 15.95 1.04
C GLY A 459 -12.54 14.78 2.03
N ARG A 460 -12.77 13.54 1.60
CA ARG A 460 -12.62 12.35 2.47
C ARG A 460 -11.15 12.04 2.76
N HIS A 461 -10.91 11.38 3.88
CA HIS A 461 -9.70 10.60 4.13
C HIS A 461 -9.89 9.16 3.64
N LEU A 462 -8.84 8.34 3.59
CA LEU A 462 -8.94 6.94 3.12
C LEU A 462 -8.55 5.96 4.22
N LEU A 463 -9.39 4.93 4.40
CA LEU A 463 -9.05 3.74 5.20
C LEU A 463 -9.14 2.51 4.29
N PHE A 464 -8.02 1.87 4.00
CA PHE A 464 -7.99 0.63 3.22
C PHE A 464 -8.16 -0.58 4.15
N THR A 465 -9.21 -1.36 3.93
CA THR A 465 -9.45 -2.63 4.64
C THR A 465 -8.48 -3.72 4.16
N PRO A 466 -8.23 -4.79 4.94
CA PRO A 466 -7.29 -5.83 4.55
C PRO A 466 -7.71 -6.54 3.24
N GLY A 467 -6.88 -6.40 2.21
CA GLY A 467 -7.03 -7.10 0.94
C GLY A 467 -6.06 -6.57 -0.12
N VAL A 468 -6.15 -7.13 -1.33
CA VAL A 468 -5.49 -6.57 -2.53
C VAL A 468 -6.49 -5.68 -3.27
N HIS A 469 -6.06 -4.46 -3.60
CA HIS A 469 -6.84 -3.40 -4.22
C HIS A 469 -6.20 -3.06 -5.56
N HIS A 470 -6.74 -3.61 -6.64
CA HIS A 470 -6.27 -3.33 -8.00
C HIS A 470 -6.63 -1.89 -8.40
N VAL A 471 -5.65 -1.16 -8.94
CA VAL A 471 -5.85 0.19 -9.49
C VAL A 471 -5.37 0.24 -10.94
N THR A 472 -6.22 0.78 -11.82
CA THR A 472 -5.96 0.95 -13.26
C THR A 472 -5.57 2.37 -13.65
N GLU A 473 -5.74 3.33 -12.73
CA GLU A 473 -5.31 4.73 -12.78
C GLU A 473 -4.75 5.13 -11.40
N PRO A 474 -3.94 6.19 -11.27
CA PRO A 474 -3.34 6.54 -10.00
C PRO A 474 -4.35 7.12 -9.00
N ILE A 475 -4.15 6.81 -7.71
CA ILE A 475 -4.82 7.49 -6.61
C ILE A 475 -4.20 8.90 -6.46
N GLN A 476 -5.01 9.95 -6.60
CA GLN A 476 -4.59 11.35 -6.70
C GLN A 476 -4.77 12.11 -5.37
N VAL A 477 -3.76 12.10 -4.52
CA VAL A 477 -3.81 12.75 -3.19
C VAL A 477 -3.45 14.23 -3.29
N ASN A 478 -4.42 15.03 -3.73
CA ASN A 478 -4.25 16.46 -4.06
C ASN A 478 -4.63 17.42 -2.92
N ARG A 479 -4.94 16.92 -1.72
CA ARG A 479 -5.41 17.73 -0.59
C ARG A 479 -4.46 17.63 0.61
N ALA A 480 -3.97 18.77 1.08
CA ALA A 480 -3.19 18.89 2.30
C ALA A 480 -3.88 18.21 3.50
N ASN A 481 -3.09 17.70 4.44
CA ASN A 481 -3.55 16.96 5.63
C ASN A 481 -4.38 15.69 5.37
N THR A 482 -4.37 15.14 4.15
CA THR A 482 -5.03 13.86 3.88
C THR A 482 -4.30 12.70 4.55
N VAL A 483 -4.95 12.08 5.53
CA VAL A 483 -4.59 10.74 6.03
C VAL A 483 -5.10 9.65 5.07
N ILE A 484 -4.20 8.71 4.76
CA ILE A 484 -4.46 7.42 4.12
C ILE A 484 -3.87 6.34 5.05
N LEU A 485 -4.73 5.48 5.59
CA LEU A 485 -4.34 4.41 6.52
C LEU A 485 -4.76 3.05 5.95
N GLY A 486 -3.85 2.08 5.94
CA GLY A 486 -4.13 0.68 5.66
C GLY A 486 -4.27 -0.15 6.94
N LEU A 487 -5.11 -1.18 6.88
CA LEU A 487 -5.26 -2.22 7.89
C LEU A 487 -4.81 -3.57 7.31
N GLY A 488 -4.16 -4.41 8.12
CA GLY A 488 -3.84 -5.79 7.76
C GLY A 488 -2.94 -5.94 6.52
N LEU A 489 -1.98 -5.03 6.35
CA LEU A 489 -1.07 -4.97 5.19
C LEU A 489 -1.83 -4.85 3.85
N ALA A 490 -2.90 -4.04 3.85
CA ALA A 490 -3.67 -3.73 2.64
C ALA A 490 -2.74 -3.31 1.48
N THR A 491 -2.92 -3.97 0.34
CA THR A 491 -1.99 -3.91 -0.80
C THR A 491 -2.66 -3.21 -1.98
N ILE A 492 -2.03 -2.17 -2.52
CA ILE A 492 -2.43 -1.50 -3.78
C ILE A 492 -1.63 -2.15 -4.91
N GLN A 493 -2.30 -2.84 -5.83
CA GLN A 493 -1.65 -3.49 -6.97
C GLN A 493 -1.84 -2.65 -8.25
N THR A 494 -0.75 -2.36 -8.97
CA THR A 494 -0.79 -1.53 -10.18
C THR A 494 -1.07 -2.35 -11.44
N ASP A 495 -2.29 -2.23 -11.97
CA ASP A 495 -2.65 -2.86 -13.24
C ASP A 495 -2.19 -1.99 -14.42
N ASN A 496 -2.01 -2.61 -15.60
CA ASN A 496 -1.75 -1.94 -16.88
C ASN A 496 -0.53 -1.00 -16.94
N GLY A 497 0.40 -1.06 -15.97
CA GLY A 497 1.56 -0.18 -15.89
C GLY A 497 1.26 1.21 -15.31
N THR A 498 0.15 1.36 -14.57
CA THR A 498 -0.20 2.62 -13.91
C THR A 498 0.72 2.93 -12.72
N VAL A 499 0.75 4.20 -12.29
CA VAL A 499 1.28 4.56 -10.97
C VAL A 499 0.20 4.25 -9.93
N GLY A 500 0.54 3.67 -8.78
CA GLY A 500 -0.44 3.33 -7.74
C GLY A 500 -0.98 4.55 -7.01
N MET A 501 -0.08 5.47 -6.62
CA MET A 501 -0.44 6.71 -5.93
C MET A 501 0.46 7.87 -6.35
N ARG A 502 -0.15 9.04 -6.58
CA ARG A 502 0.56 10.33 -6.67
C ARG A 502 0.06 11.24 -5.55
N VAL A 503 0.98 11.83 -4.81
CA VAL A 503 0.70 12.88 -3.83
C VAL A 503 1.14 14.21 -4.45
N ALA A 504 0.31 15.26 -4.34
CA ALA A 504 0.69 16.59 -4.79
C ALA A 504 1.73 17.25 -3.86
N ASP A 505 2.30 18.39 -4.28
CA ASP A 505 3.18 19.23 -3.45
C ASP A 505 2.31 19.99 -2.41
N VAL A 506 1.90 19.28 -1.35
CA VAL A 506 0.94 19.78 -0.34
C VAL A 506 1.29 19.29 1.06
N ASP A 507 1.11 20.19 2.04
CA ASP A 507 1.42 19.94 3.45
C ASP A 507 0.81 18.65 3.99
N GLY A 508 1.66 17.85 4.62
CA GLY A 508 1.24 16.93 5.66
C GLY A 508 0.25 15.87 5.21
N VAL A 509 0.38 15.31 4.02
CA VAL A 509 -0.26 14.02 3.73
C VAL A 509 0.35 12.95 4.65
N LYS A 510 -0.44 11.99 5.12
CA LYS A 510 0.07 10.86 5.93
C LYS A 510 -0.34 9.57 5.26
N VAL A 511 0.63 8.79 4.78
CA VAL A 511 0.40 7.45 4.18
C VAL A 511 0.95 6.41 5.15
N ALA A 512 0.10 5.49 5.60
CA ALA A 512 0.39 4.62 6.73
C ALA A 512 -0.07 3.18 6.51
N GLY A 513 0.79 2.18 6.76
CA GLY A 513 0.41 0.76 6.80
C GLY A 513 -0.05 0.18 5.46
N LEU A 514 0.57 0.61 4.35
CA LEU A 514 0.20 0.19 3.00
C LEU A 514 1.35 -0.51 2.29
N MET A 515 0.99 -1.51 1.49
CA MET A 515 1.90 -2.18 0.56
C MET A 515 1.55 -1.78 -0.87
N PHE A 516 2.55 -1.55 -1.73
CA PHE A 516 2.38 -1.36 -3.17
C PHE A 516 2.98 -2.55 -3.91
N GLU A 517 2.25 -3.09 -4.89
CA GLU A 517 2.68 -4.26 -5.65
C GLU A 517 2.65 -3.96 -7.16
N ALA A 518 3.77 -4.21 -7.84
CA ALA A 518 3.88 -4.01 -9.28
C ALA A 518 3.12 -5.10 -10.06
N GLY A 519 2.27 -4.70 -11.00
CA GLY A 519 1.72 -5.62 -12.00
C GLY A 519 2.73 -6.04 -13.09
N GLN A 520 2.31 -6.96 -13.96
CA GLN A 520 3.14 -7.55 -15.02
C GLN A 520 3.66 -6.51 -16.05
N THR A 521 2.87 -5.46 -16.31
CA THR A 521 3.23 -4.35 -17.19
C THR A 521 4.02 -3.31 -16.41
N THR A 522 5.20 -2.94 -16.91
CA THR A 522 6.13 -2.04 -16.22
C THR A 522 5.48 -0.69 -15.88
N SER A 523 5.37 -0.40 -14.58
CA SER A 523 4.95 0.91 -14.08
C SER A 523 6.15 1.88 -14.06
N PRO A 524 6.03 3.15 -14.46
CA PRO A 524 7.17 4.08 -14.45
C PRO A 524 7.65 4.38 -13.02
N VAL A 525 6.70 4.46 -12.08
CA VAL A 525 6.93 4.48 -10.63
C VAL A 525 5.71 3.85 -9.94
N LEU A 526 5.83 3.22 -8.77
CA LEU A 526 4.66 2.73 -8.02
C LEU A 526 4.03 3.82 -7.15
N MET A 527 4.86 4.67 -6.54
CA MET A 527 4.41 5.83 -5.76
C MET A 527 5.26 7.08 -6.05
N GLU A 528 4.61 8.24 -6.17
CA GLU A 528 5.25 9.54 -6.34
C GLU A 528 4.76 10.51 -5.26
N VAL A 529 5.69 11.23 -4.61
CA VAL A 529 5.37 12.25 -3.59
C VAL A 529 5.87 13.61 -4.06
N GLY A 530 4.96 14.50 -4.42
CA GLY A 530 5.26 15.72 -5.16
C GLY A 530 5.50 15.43 -6.66
N PRO A 531 5.02 16.26 -7.59
CA PRO A 531 5.40 16.15 -9.00
C PRO A 531 6.89 16.51 -9.22
N PRO A 532 7.52 16.08 -10.32
CA PRO A 532 8.86 16.54 -10.68
C PRO A 532 8.94 18.08 -10.77
N GLY A 533 9.89 18.69 -10.05
CA GLY A 533 9.99 20.16 -9.93
C GLY A 533 9.26 20.75 -8.72
N SER A 534 8.77 19.91 -7.80
CA SER A 534 8.43 20.29 -6.42
C SER A 534 9.56 21.11 -5.77
N SER A 535 9.20 22.07 -4.93
CA SER A 535 10.15 22.99 -4.26
C SER A 535 9.49 23.82 -3.14
N ALA A 536 8.48 23.24 -2.48
CA ALA A 536 7.75 23.86 -1.38
C ALA A 536 8.28 23.35 -0.03
N ASP A 537 8.77 24.27 0.81
CA ASP A 537 9.04 24.05 2.24
C ASP A 537 7.77 23.53 2.93
N HIS A 538 7.86 22.31 3.45
CA HIS A 538 6.80 21.65 4.22
C HIS A 538 7.23 21.39 5.68
N SER A 539 8.38 21.92 6.13
CA SER A 539 9.05 21.63 7.41
C SER A 539 8.15 21.75 8.64
N ALA A 540 7.18 22.67 8.63
CA ALA A 540 6.23 22.88 9.71
C ALA A 540 5.16 21.76 9.82
N ASN A 541 4.84 21.08 8.71
CA ASN A 541 3.87 19.99 8.65
C ASN A 541 4.21 19.03 7.49
N PRO A 542 5.32 18.28 7.56
CA PRO A 542 5.81 17.49 6.44
C PRO A 542 4.87 16.34 6.14
N THR A 543 4.78 16.00 4.85
CA THR A 543 4.17 14.74 4.39
C THR A 543 4.99 13.57 4.94
N SER A 544 4.32 12.53 5.44
CA SER A 544 5.00 11.40 6.10
C SER A 544 4.48 10.03 5.69
N LEU A 545 5.42 9.10 5.53
CA LEU A 545 5.23 7.73 5.06
C LEU A 545 5.61 6.77 6.19
N HIS A 546 4.68 5.94 6.65
CA HIS A 546 4.88 5.04 7.81
C HIS A 546 4.51 3.61 7.48
N ASP A 547 5.40 2.63 7.67
CA ASP A 547 5.13 1.23 7.28
C ASP A 547 4.63 1.13 5.83
N VAL A 548 5.35 1.80 4.91
CA VAL A 548 5.03 1.80 3.48
C VAL A 548 6.01 0.86 2.77
N PHE A 549 5.47 -0.21 2.21
CA PHE A 549 6.24 -1.33 1.66
C PHE A 549 5.99 -1.49 0.16
N PHE A 550 6.96 -2.03 -0.58
CA PHE A 550 6.88 -2.19 -2.03
C PHE A 550 7.41 -3.57 -2.47
N ARG A 551 6.70 -4.24 -3.38
CA ARG A 551 7.05 -5.57 -3.92
C ARG A 551 7.03 -5.58 -5.44
N ILE A 552 8.12 -6.08 -6.04
CA ILE A 552 8.26 -6.26 -7.49
C ILE A 552 8.65 -7.71 -7.79
N GLY A 553 7.68 -8.54 -8.16
CA GLY A 553 7.82 -10.00 -8.28
C GLY A 553 7.49 -10.75 -6.99
N GLY A 554 7.48 -12.09 -7.03
CA GLY A 554 7.26 -12.95 -5.87
C GLY A 554 5.96 -13.76 -5.90
N PRO A 555 4.76 -13.13 -6.06
CA PRO A 555 3.50 -13.84 -6.27
C PRO A 555 3.20 -14.09 -7.76
N GLY A 556 4.17 -13.86 -8.63
CA GLY A 556 4.00 -13.70 -10.08
C GLY A 556 4.87 -12.58 -10.62
N VAL A 557 4.75 -12.29 -11.91
CA VAL A 557 5.59 -11.28 -12.58
C VAL A 557 5.10 -9.87 -12.25
N GLY A 558 5.94 -9.08 -11.57
CA GLY A 558 5.74 -7.64 -11.34
C GLY A 558 6.89 -6.82 -11.93
N ARG A 559 6.63 -5.62 -12.46
CA ARG A 559 7.67 -4.75 -13.06
C ARG A 559 7.46 -3.26 -12.75
N ALA A 560 8.57 -2.56 -12.51
CA ALA A 560 8.58 -1.10 -12.42
C ALA A 560 9.87 -0.52 -13.05
N THR A 561 9.97 0.79 -13.25
CA THR A 561 11.26 1.46 -13.51
C THR A 561 11.83 1.95 -12.18
N ASN A 562 11.21 2.96 -11.58
CA ASN A 562 11.45 3.34 -10.20
C ASN A 562 10.39 2.68 -9.28
N THR A 563 10.67 2.55 -7.99
CA THR A 563 9.67 2.07 -7.02
C THR A 563 8.98 3.24 -6.31
N LEU A 564 9.78 4.12 -5.70
CA LEU A 564 9.32 5.35 -5.06
C LEU A 564 10.16 6.54 -5.51
N THR A 565 9.51 7.62 -5.92
CA THR A 565 10.14 8.92 -6.17
C THR A 565 9.56 9.96 -5.21
N ILE A 566 10.43 10.64 -4.46
CA ILE A 566 10.08 11.75 -3.56
C ILE A 566 10.65 13.04 -4.16
N ASN A 567 9.78 13.93 -4.61
CA ASN A 567 10.12 15.25 -5.13
C ASN A 567 9.84 16.37 -4.12
N SER A 568 8.79 16.25 -3.29
CA SER A 568 8.51 17.22 -2.22
C SER A 568 9.62 17.26 -1.17
N ASP A 569 9.87 18.45 -0.64
CA ASP A 569 10.84 18.71 0.42
C ASP A 569 10.31 18.23 1.80
N ASP A 570 11.21 18.14 2.79
CA ASP A 570 10.94 17.78 4.20
C ASP A 570 10.27 16.41 4.48
N VAL A 571 9.99 15.60 3.45
CA VAL A 571 9.22 14.35 3.60
C VAL A 571 9.86 13.40 4.61
N ILE A 572 9.05 12.89 5.55
CA ILE A 572 9.48 11.96 6.59
C ILE A 572 9.11 10.52 6.21
N GLY A 573 10.09 9.71 5.84
CA GLY A 573 9.96 8.25 5.74
C GLY A 573 10.27 7.58 7.06
N ASP A 574 9.40 6.69 7.54
CA ASP A 574 9.48 6.04 8.85
C ASP A 574 9.08 4.56 8.78
N HIS A 575 10.09 3.70 8.67
CA HIS A 575 10.02 2.29 8.32
C HIS A 575 9.47 2.06 6.91
N MET A 576 10.38 1.76 5.99
CA MET A 576 10.08 1.52 4.59
C MET A 576 10.88 0.32 4.08
N TRP A 577 10.23 -0.56 3.34
CA TRP A 577 10.88 -1.68 2.67
C TRP A 577 10.56 -1.67 1.18
N LEU A 578 11.59 -1.50 0.36
CA LEU A 578 11.50 -1.50 -1.10
C LEU A 578 12.22 -2.75 -1.61
N TRP A 579 11.46 -3.74 -2.07
CA TRP A 579 11.98 -5.07 -2.40
C TRP A 579 11.66 -5.45 -3.84
N ARG A 580 12.68 -5.47 -4.70
CA ARG A 580 12.64 -6.31 -5.90
C ARG A 580 12.83 -7.74 -5.45
N ALA A 581 11.89 -8.62 -5.78
CA ALA A 581 11.90 -9.99 -5.27
C ALA A 581 13.14 -10.79 -5.69
N ASP A 582 13.78 -11.46 -4.74
CA ASP A 582 14.88 -12.42 -4.96
C ASP A 582 14.40 -13.88 -5.01
N HIS A 583 13.20 -14.15 -4.49
CA HIS A 583 12.57 -15.47 -4.47
C HIS A 583 11.04 -15.41 -4.67
N GLY A 584 10.45 -16.55 -5.01
CA GLY A 584 9.03 -16.68 -5.40
C GLY A 584 8.82 -16.76 -6.91
N ASP A 585 7.56 -16.75 -7.32
CA ASP A 585 7.15 -16.82 -8.71
C ASP A 585 7.42 -15.49 -9.45
N GLY A 586 7.75 -15.61 -10.75
CA GLY A 586 7.99 -14.47 -11.63
C GLY A 586 9.27 -13.67 -11.36
N VAL A 587 10.25 -14.27 -10.67
CA VAL A 587 11.55 -13.65 -10.34
C VAL A 587 12.63 -13.97 -11.38
N GLY A 588 13.55 -13.02 -11.58
CA GLY A 588 14.78 -13.16 -12.36
C GLY A 588 15.13 -11.91 -13.17
N TRP A 589 16.37 -11.84 -13.67
CA TRP A 589 16.99 -10.61 -14.21
C TRP A 589 16.23 -9.96 -15.38
N THR A 590 15.49 -10.74 -16.17
CA THR A 590 14.62 -10.25 -17.26
C THR A 590 13.13 -10.41 -16.98
N VAL A 591 12.79 -10.89 -15.78
CA VAL A 591 11.42 -11.24 -15.37
C VAL A 591 10.83 -10.12 -14.52
N ASN A 592 11.23 -9.98 -13.25
CA ASN A 592 10.77 -8.91 -12.36
C ASN A 592 11.66 -7.67 -12.45
N THR A 593 11.75 -7.08 -13.63
CA THR A 593 12.66 -5.95 -13.87
C THR A 593 12.30 -4.72 -13.03
N ALA A 594 13.29 -4.14 -12.34
CA ALA A 594 13.20 -2.84 -11.69
C ALA A 594 14.58 -2.16 -11.60
N ASP A 595 14.67 -0.93 -12.10
CA ASP A 595 15.93 -0.18 -12.16
C ASP A 595 16.33 0.34 -10.78
N THR A 596 15.46 1.11 -10.13
CA THR A 596 15.79 1.84 -8.89
C THR A 596 14.70 1.63 -7.83
N GLY A 597 15.12 1.46 -6.58
CA GLY A 597 14.21 1.46 -5.44
C GLY A 597 13.73 2.87 -5.13
N LEU A 598 14.53 3.60 -4.35
CA LEU A 598 14.21 4.95 -3.88
C LEU A 598 14.96 6.01 -4.71
N THR A 599 14.24 7.04 -5.16
CA THR A 599 14.81 8.30 -5.65
C THR A 599 14.31 9.46 -4.79
N VAL A 600 15.23 10.18 -4.14
CA VAL A 600 14.94 11.41 -3.39
C VAL A 600 15.48 12.60 -4.15
N ASN A 601 14.58 13.47 -4.61
CA ASN A 601 14.88 14.72 -5.30
C ASN A 601 14.68 15.95 -4.40
N GLY A 602 13.73 15.90 -3.46
CA GLY A 602 13.46 16.99 -2.53
C GLY A 602 14.57 17.19 -1.49
N ASP A 603 14.73 18.44 -1.04
CA ASP A 603 15.65 18.86 0.01
C ASP A 603 15.09 18.52 1.42
N ASP A 604 15.99 18.40 2.40
CA ASP A 604 15.73 18.15 3.84
C ASP A 604 14.92 16.89 4.25
N VAL A 605 14.47 16.10 3.26
CA VAL A 605 13.86 14.76 3.39
C VAL A 605 14.60 13.90 4.42
N THR A 606 13.86 13.22 5.30
CA THR A 606 14.43 12.45 6.40
C THR A 606 13.86 11.02 6.44
N MET A 607 14.76 10.04 6.46
CA MET A 607 14.46 8.61 6.47
C MET A 607 14.86 7.97 7.81
N TYR A 608 13.94 7.20 8.38
CA TYR A 608 14.13 6.43 9.61
C TYR A 608 13.82 4.95 9.33
N GLY A 609 14.78 4.03 9.47
CA GLY A 609 14.56 2.61 9.24
C GLY A 609 14.30 2.27 7.76
N LEU A 610 15.25 2.61 6.88
CA LEU A 610 15.13 2.40 5.44
C LEU A 610 15.76 1.07 5.00
N PHE A 611 14.99 0.21 4.35
CA PHE A 611 15.39 -1.08 3.79
C PHE A 611 15.14 -1.08 2.27
N VAL A 612 16.17 -1.29 1.43
CA VAL A 612 16.03 -1.23 -0.04
C VAL A 612 16.89 -2.29 -0.72
N GLU A 613 16.30 -3.18 -1.52
CA GLU A 613 16.95 -4.46 -1.89
C GLU A 613 16.74 -4.92 -3.35
N HIS A 614 17.79 -5.55 -3.88
CA HIS A 614 17.88 -6.32 -5.12
C HIS A 614 17.53 -5.63 -6.45
N TYR A 615 17.50 -4.30 -6.51
CA TYR A 615 17.27 -3.54 -7.74
C TYR A 615 18.40 -3.70 -8.76
N GLN A 616 18.11 -3.49 -10.04
CA GLN A 616 19.06 -3.76 -11.12
C GLN A 616 20.10 -2.65 -11.33
N LYS A 617 19.85 -1.43 -10.83
CA LYS A 617 20.77 -0.29 -10.85
C LYS A 617 21.02 0.17 -9.40
N TYR A 618 21.00 1.48 -9.16
CA TYR A 618 21.14 2.02 -7.80
C TYR A 618 19.95 1.58 -6.94
N GLN A 619 20.20 1.25 -5.67
CA GLN A 619 19.13 0.83 -4.77
C GLN A 619 18.42 2.09 -4.22
N THR A 620 19.22 3.02 -3.68
CA THR A 620 18.81 4.38 -3.28
C THR A 620 19.63 5.43 -4.03
N VAL A 621 18.95 6.45 -4.59
CA VAL A 621 19.54 7.65 -5.19
C VAL A 621 19.04 8.89 -4.44
N TRP A 622 19.96 9.79 -4.08
CA TRP A 622 19.69 11.02 -3.34
C TRP A 622 20.29 12.23 -4.06
N ASN A 623 19.42 13.11 -4.54
CA ASN A 623 19.76 14.29 -5.35
C ASN A 623 19.55 15.61 -4.59
N GLY A 624 18.70 15.62 -3.56
CA GLY A 624 18.45 16.79 -2.69
C GLY A 624 19.50 16.98 -1.59
N ASN A 625 19.61 18.21 -1.11
CA ASN A 625 20.42 18.68 0.02
C ASN A 625 19.72 18.41 1.36
N GLY A 626 20.41 18.67 2.47
CA GLY A 626 19.88 18.57 3.84
C GLY A 626 19.59 17.15 4.34
N GLY A 627 19.42 16.20 3.41
CA GLY A 627 18.81 14.89 3.62
C GLY A 627 19.48 14.02 4.68
N ARG A 628 18.66 13.24 5.39
CA ARG A 628 19.08 12.49 6.59
C ARG A 628 18.60 11.04 6.55
N THR A 629 19.46 10.08 6.85
CA THR A 629 19.10 8.65 6.93
C THR A 629 19.58 8.02 8.23
N TYR A 630 18.64 7.56 9.05
CA TYR A 630 18.88 6.89 10.32
C TYR A 630 18.51 5.42 10.21
N PHE A 631 19.51 4.53 10.28
CA PHE A 631 19.45 3.15 9.82
C PHE A 631 19.21 3.02 8.30
N TYR A 632 20.14 2.35 7.63
CA TYR A 632 19.97 1.82 6.28
C TYR A 632 20.33 0.34 6.26
N GLN A 633 19.55 -0.47 5.55
CA GLN A 633 19.88 -1.84 5.20
C GLN A 633 19.65 -2.06 3.70
N ASN A 634 20.51 -2.87 3.10
CA ASN A 634 20.45 -3.23 1.70
C ASN A 634 21.06 -4.62 1.45
N GLU A 635 20.45 -5.36 0.54
CA GLU A 635 21.03 -6.47 -0.21
C GLU A 635 21.16 -6.07 -1.69
N MET A 636 22.32 -6.32 -2.31
CA MET A 636 22.52 -6.16 -3.75
C MET A 636 21.73 -7.23 -4.54
N PRO A 637 21.44 -7.03 -5.84
CA PRO A 637 20.76 -8.05 -6.64
C PRO A 637 21.61 -9.34 -6.69
N TYR A 638 21.02 -10.49 -6.35
CA TYR A 638 21.71 -11.79 -6.39
C TYR A 638 21.93 -12.29 -7.82
N ASP A 639 21.07 -11.86 -8.74
CA ASP A 639 20.86 -12.39 -10.08
C ASP A 639 21.51 -11.67 -11.29
N PRO A 640 22.48 -10.74 -11.17
CA PRO A 640 23.28 -10.27 -12.31
C PRO A 640 23.93 -11.45 -13.06
N PRO A 641 23.61 -11.67 -14.35
CA PRO A 641 24.08 -12.87 -15.07
C PRO A 641 25.58 -12.83 -15.35
N ASN A 642 26.18 -11.65 -15.40
CA ASN A 642 27.61 -11.40 -15.53
C ASN A 642 27.92 -9.91 -15.25
N GLN A 643 29.21 -9.58 -15.08
CA GLN A 643 29.63 -8.21 -14.80
C GLN A 643 29.23 -7.20 -15.89
N ALA A 644 29.25 -7.56 -17.17
CA ALA A 644 28.93 -6.62 -18.25
C ALA A 644 27.44 -6.22 -18.26
N ALA A 645 26.54 -7.12 -17.85
CA ALA A 645 25.13 -6.81 -17.62
C ALA A 645 24.89 -5.91 -16.39
N TRP A 646 25.87 -5.82 -15.48
CA TRP A 646 25.81 -5.01 -14.26
C TRP A 646 27.10 -4.19 -14.11
N THR A 647 27.29 -3.27 -15.05
CA THR A 647 28.35 -2.26 -15.09
C THR A 647 27.71 -0.91 -15.41
N ASN A 648 28.14 0.14 -14.71
CA ASN A 648 27.68 1.50 -14.84
C ASN A 648 28.80 2.39 -15.41
N GLY A 649 28.87 2.51 -16.73
CA GLY A 649 29.96 3.21 -17.41
C GLY A 649 31.31 2.54 -17.17
N ALA A 650 32.14 3.15 -16.32
CA ALA A 650 33.44 2.60 -15.90
C ALA A 650 33.41 1.89 -14.54
N THR A 651 32.31 1.99 -13.79
CA THR A 651 32.14 1.40 -12.45
C THR A 651 31.52 0.01 -12.55
N ARG A 652 32.10 -1.00 -11.89
CA ARG A 652 31.47 -2.33 -11.78
C ARG A 652 30.34 -2.30 -10.76
N GLY A 653 29.17 -2.79 -11.16
CA GLY A 653 27.94 -2.69 -10.40
C GLY A 653 27.40 -1.27 -10.27
N TYR A 654 26.41 -1.13 -9.41
CA TYR A 654 25.80 0.14 -9.00
C TYR A 654 25.83 0.22 -7.48
N ALA A 655 25.99 1.42 -6.93
CA ALA A 655 26.00 1.63 -5.49
C ALA A 655 24.63 1.28 -4.86
N ALA A 656 24.65 0.74 -3.66
CA ALA A 656 23.48 0.63 -2.81
C ALA A 656 22.93 2.00 -2.43
N TYR A 657 23.82 2.95 -2.14
CA TYR A 657 23.44 4.31 -1.73
C TYR A 657 24.25 5.33 -2.52
N LYS A 658 23.60 6.01 -3.48
CA LYS A 658 24.19 7.06 -4.30
C LYS A 658 23.70 8.43 -3.83
N VAL A 659 24.60 9.25 -3.30
CA VAL A 659 24.40 10.71 -3.18
C VAL A 659 24.98 11.37 -4.42
N ALA A 660 24.20 12.23 -5.08
CA ALA A 660 24.61 12.91 -6.30
C ALA A 660 25.73 13.93 -6.06
N ASP A 661 26.58 14.12 -7.06
CA ASP A 661 27.81 14.91 -6.93
C ASP A 661 27.55 16.42 -6.73
N SER A 662 26.32 16.86 -7.02
CA SER A 662 25.80 18.20 -6.78
C SER A 662 25.34 18.45 -5.34
N VAL A 663 25.19 17.41 -4.51
CA VAL A 663 24.65 17.54 -3.15
C VAL A 663 25.68 18.21 -2.23
N THR A 664 25.25 19.31 -1.60
CA THR A 664 26.12 20.13 -0.74
C THR A 664 26.05 19.75 0.74
N SER A 665 25.02 19.02 1.16
CA SER A 665 24.84 18.53 2.52
C SER A 665 23.98 17.26 2.56
N HIS A 666 24.40 16.26 3.34
CA HIS A 666 23.68 15.00 3.56
C HIS A 666 24.26 14.29 4.79
N GLN A 667 23.47 13.57 5.60
CA GLN A 667 23.99 12.84 6.76
C GLN A 667 23.31 11.49 6.97
N ALA A 668 24.09 10.41 7.10
CA ALA A 668 23.55 9.07 7.35
C ALA A 668 24.27 8.31 8.47
N TRP A 669 23.53 7.48 9.21
CA TRP A 669 24.00 6.75 10.39
C TRP A 669 23.54 5.28 10.39
N GLY A 670 24.48 4.35 10.56
CA GLY A 670 24.19 2.92 10.69
C GLY A 670 23.74 2.30 9.37
N LEU A 671 24.65 2.17 8.40
CA LEU A 671 24.35 1.68 7.05
C LEU A 671 24.94 0.28 6.80
N GLY A 672 24.09 -0.68 6.47
CA GLY A 672 24.46 -2.01 5.95
C GLY A 672 24.25 -2.11 4.44
N SER A 673 25.16 -2.78 3.73
CA SER A 673 24.97 -3.21 2.35
C SER A 673 25.66 -4.55 2.07
N TYR A 674 24.88 -5.55 1.66
CA TYR A 674 25.27 -6.94 1.60
C TYR A 674 25.27 -7.45 0.15
N CYS A 675 26.08 -8.46 -0.17
CA CYS A 675 26.02 -9.15 -1.46
C CYS A 675 25.96 -10.67 -1.30
N TYR A 676 25.15 -11.30 -2.16
CA TYR A 676 25.08 -12.74 -2.35
C TYR A 676 24.88 -13.02 -3.84
N PHE A 677 25.91 -12.79 -4.66
CA PHE A 677 25.86 -12.96 -6.13
C PHE A 677 25.83 -14.44 -6.55
N ASN A 678 24.79 -15.18 -6.14
CA ASN A 678 24.71 -16.63 -6.27
C ASN A 678 24.59 -17.12 -7.73
N VAL A 679 23.98 -16.33 -8.62
CA VAL A 679 23.88 -16.62 -10.06
C VAL A 679 25.24 -16.50 -10.74
N ASN A 680 26.09 -15.57 -10.30
CA ASN A 680 27.45 -15.41 -10.81
C ASN A 680 28.40 -14.84 -9.74
N PRO A 681 29.05 -15.68 -8.92
CA PRO A 681 29.91 -15.23 -7.82
C PRO A 681 31.17 -14.45 -8.23
N ALA A 682 31.48 -14.38 -9.54
CA ALA A 682 32.55 -13.55 -10.09
C ALA A 682 32.12 -12.10 -10.38
N VAL A 683 30.84 -11.75 -10.14
CA VAL A 683 30.35 -10.36 -10.18
C VAL A 683 30.90 -9.59 -8.97
N VAL A 684 31.28 -8.34 -9.23
CA VAL A 684 31.87 -7.43 -8.25
C VAL A 684 31.13 -6.10 -8.27
N ALA A 685 30.85 -5.56 -7.09
CA ALA A 685 30.49 -4.16 -6.89
C ALA A 685 31.76 -3.36 -6.51
N ASP A 686 32.06 -2.27 -7.20
CA ASP A 686 33.23 -1.45 -6.88
C ASP A 686 33.09 -0.65 -5.57
N ARG A 687 31.85 -0.44 -5.09
CA ARG A 687 31.52 0.20 -3.79
C ARG A 687 30.08 -0.09 -3.38
N ALA A 688 29.81 -0.09 -2.08
CA ALA A 688 28.42 -0.06 -1.57
C ALA A 688 27.84 1.37 -1.62
N ILE A 689 28.61 2.38 -1.23
CA ILE A 689 28.16 3.78 -1.14
C ILE A 689 28.97 4.64 -2.12
N GLU A 690 28.30 5.57 -2.78
CA GLU A 690 28.91 6.56 -3.67
C GLU A 690 28.40 7.96 -3.33
N ALA A 691 29.29 8.93 -3.15
CA ALA A 691 28.94 10.28 -2.69
C ALA A 691 30.02 11.32 -3.08
N PRO A 692 29.70 12.62 -3.15
CA PRO A 692 30.71 13.66 -3.25
C PRO A 692 31.58 13.73 -1.97
N THR A 693 32.89 13.94 -2.13
CA THR A 693 33.81 14.20 -1.02
C THR A 693 33.61 15.63 -0.51
N ASN A 694 32.69 15.82 0.43
CA ASN A 694 32.30 17.13 0.96
C ASN A 694 32.21 17.07 2.50
N PRO A 695 32.82 18.00 3.27
CA PRO A 695 32.75 18.02 4.74
C PRO A 695 31.34 18.05 5.36
N ASN A 696 30.30 18.32 4.57
CA ASN A 696 28.88 18.32 4.99
C ASN A 696 28.07 17.13 4.46
N VAL A 697 28.69 16.22 3.69
CA VAL A 697 28.10 14.97 3.20
C VAL A 697 28.75 13.82 3.97
N ARG A 698 28.11 13.37 5.05
CA ARG A 698 28.72 12.49 6.06
C ARG A 698 28.00 11.15 6.22
N PHE A 699 28.78 10.12 6.47
CA PHE A 699 28.31 8.79 6.81
C PHE A 699 29.00 8.32 8.09
N THR A 700 28.22 7.81 9.04
CA THR A 700 28.69 7.29 10.33
C THR A 700 28.26 5.85 10.48
N ASN A 701 29.16 4.98 10.95
CA ASN A 701 28.95 3.55 11.20
C ASN A 701 28.39 2.79 9.99
N MET A 702 29.27 2.33 9.12
CA MET A 702 28.94 1.58 7.91
C MET A 702 29.52 0.16 7.98
N VAL A 703 28.81 -0.80 7.38
CA VAL A 703 29.24 -2.20 7.24
C VAL A 703 28.89 -2.72 5.84
N THR A 704 29.82 -3.45 5.22
CA THR A 704 29.57 -4.26 4.02
C THR A 704 29.80 -5.74 4.30
N VAL A 705 28.97 -6.59 3.69
CA VAL A 705 28.99 -8.04 3.93
C VAL A 705 28.98 -8.82 2.62
N SER A 706 29.82 -9.85 2.52
CA SER A 706 29.77 -10.88 1.49
C SER A 706 29.18 -12.14 2.13
N LEU A 707 27.90 -12.40 1.89
CA LEU A 707 27.13 -13.42 2.60
C LEU A 707 27.64 -14.82 2.24
N GLY A 708 28.08 -15.56 3.27
CA GLY A 708 28.78 -16.84 3.08
C GLY A 708 30.08 -16.74 2.25
N GLY A 709 30.56 -15.52 1.97
CA GLY A 709 31.67 -15.28 1.06
C GLY A 709 31.33 -15.29 -0.43
N VAL A 710 30.05 -15.18 -0.81
CA VAL A 710 29.57 -15.24 -2.21
C VAL A 710 29.48 -13.84 -2.81
N GLY A 711 30.28 -13.57 -3.85
CA GLY A 711 30.36 -12.25 -4.47
C GLY A 711 31.33 -11.30 -3.73
N THR A 712 31.54 -10.09 -4.27
CA THR A 712 32.50 -9.13 -3.70
C THR A 712 32.00 -7.69 -3.77
N ILE A 713 32.19 -6.95 -2.67
CA ILE A 713 32.06 -5.48 -2.59
C ILE A 713 33.46 -4.91 -2.30
N ASN A 714 34.08 -4.22 -3.27
CA ASN A 714 35.47 -3.78 -3.17
C ASN A 714 35.73 -2.71 -2.09
N ARG A 715 34.76 -1.82 -1.83
CA ARG A 715 34.88 -0.66 -0.96
C ARG A 715 33.57 -0.37 -0.23
N VAL A 716 33.66 0.26 0.94
CA VAL A 716 32.48 0.68 1.71
C VAL A 716 31.90 1.96 1.12
N VAL A 717 32.73 3.01 1.00
CA VAL A 717 32.35 4.28 0.34
C VAL A 717 33.42 4.66 -0.68
N ASN A 718 33.04 4.94 -1.93
CA ASN A 718 33.95 5.41 -2.99
C ASN A 718 35.22 4.55 -3.14
N SER A 719 36.35 5.02 -2.58
CA SER A 719 37.66 4.36 -2.55
C SER A 719 38.11 3.92 -1.14
N ALA A 720 37.28 4.17 -0.12
CA ALA A 720 37.55 3.94 1.29
C ALA A 720 36.89 2.67 1.85
N GLY A 721 37.41 2.18 2.98
CA GLY A 721 37.05 0.90 3.56
C GLY A 721 37.76 -0.29 2.88
N GLY A 722 37.68 -1.45 3.52
CA GLY A 722 38.18 -2.71 2.97
C GLY A 722 37.28 -3.32 1.89
N THR A 723 37.65 -4.53 1.45
CA THR A 723 36.91 -5.32 0.47
C THR A 723 36.20 -6.48 1.18
N ALA A 724 34.87 -6.54 1.08
CA ALA A 724 34.06 -7.64 1.59
C ALA A 724 34.00 -8.76 0.54
N ASN A 725 34.47 -9.97 0.89
CA ASN A 725 34.58 -11.13 -0.01
C ASN A 725 34.70 -12.44 0.79
N THR A 726 35.02 -13.55 0.12
CA THR A 726 35.19 -14.89 0.71
C THR A 726 36.22 -14.96 1.85
N THR A 727 37.27 -14.12 1.83
CA THR A 727 38.28 -14.06 2.90
C THR A 727 37.85 -13.12 4.02
N ASN A 728 37.30 -11.96 3.69
CA ASN A 728 36.88 -10.93 4.63
C ASN A 728 35.36 -10.76 4.51
N GLN A 729 34.57 -11.63 5.13
CA GLN A 729 33.11 -11.64 4.89
C GLN A 729 32.39 -10.39 5.45
N VAL A 730 32.94 -9.73 6.47
CA VAL A 730 32.39 -8.50 7.06
C VAL A 730 33.47 -7.42 7.10
N VAL A 731 33.13 -6.22 6.62
CA VAL A 731 34.05 -5.07 6.60
C VAL A 731 33.33 -3.83 7.14
N TYR A 732 33.99 -3.10 8.05
CA TYR A 732 33.45 -1.91 8.70
C TYR A 732 34.17 -0.63 8.27
N LEU A 733 33.47 0.50 8.31
CA LEU A 733 34.03 1.85 8.23
C LEU A 733 33.26 2.78 9.19
N THR A 734 33.94 3.38 10.17
CA THR A 734 33.26 4.16 11.22
C THR A 734 32.81 5.54 10.75
N ASN A 735 33.55 6.22 9.86
CA ASN A 735 33.23 7.56 9.37
C ASN A 735 33.65 7.73 7.90
N TYR A 736 32.97 8.62 7.18
CA TYR A 736 33.38 9.15 5.87
C TYR A 736 32.70 10.51 5.60
N PRO A 737 33.36 11.49 4.95
CA PRO A 737 34.80 11.54 4.66
C PRO A 737 35.64 11.71 5.95
#